data_AF-A0A0D0D2H7-F1
#
_entry.id   AF-A0A0D0D2H7-F1
#
_cell.length_a   1.000
_cell.length_b   1.000
_cell.length_c   1.000
_cell.angle_alpha   90.00
_cell.angle_beta   90.00
_cell.angle_gamma   90.00
#
_symmetry.space_group_name_H-M   'P 1'
#
loop_
_entity.id
_entity.type
_entity.pdbx_description
1 polymer ?
#
loop_
_entity_poly.entity_id
_entity_poly.type
_entity_poly.pdbx_seq_one_letter_code
_entity_poly.pdbx_strand_id
1 'polypeptide(L)'
;MSASPSPLLKSIGLRTISHRTTLIRHTSRGIAQPNVDRYNAIRLFFMRQLVIPSWSPSEPHRRNFLTPRLRGQSIYCTNLLRRYAQFPRFNHSEAKGTGPFLRHATSPESPDQKQEPKHVSTGTSPHLPPLNLENYPRLYRRLAQSLSHLHRPTQDDFLNVASGFWQRLRIRFKWFTIRSFRRFNADDISAFITWFLMSQTLWILVGTTTFFSVVFATANSLRLQEYVARAISTYLTSETGVTVIFESAIVPKWKDSRISFKNVYVSRRPQFGDSAVPKRTPVGHKAAVAYDVSSHPAYHYSMEDEEEAPQSHADDDLNYSMFDLNIDSIDVTLSLKRWLDGKGLVEDAVVKGVRGVLDRRSVFWDPENPLDPAAFRHVARPSDFELHSLQLEDVLVTVYQPGDFRPYTASIFRADLRTLRKQWLFYDFLHAENVVGQFDNCLFSLHKPQSIGRTTEQDIQDGKWSRMSRIRIDGVNIDHMQNSTTDLGGPLSWITSGKVDAVLDIKFPRDPEDEFLLNALFGELADAITTAASASLNIDRIPGQRELAKPPLTVPSTNENEEVAGKPRVVIDIDLRFRDLKAAVPLFTQDLSYVNNALIRPIVAFMNAHHTLVPIHCRVIKDLNHFDGAWTMWETGLMDEISQKTYDALAYHVSQVNMNRRVKAVGVWSLQMTASAILNALRNHIDPMASQLREVYYVNGIPWAR
;
A
#
# COMPACT_ATOMS: atom_id res chain seq x y z
N MET A 1 3.40 -56.42 -44.59
CA MET A 1 4.61 -57.22 -44.30
C MET A 1 5.50 -56.32 -43.46
N SER A 2 5.35 -56.38 -42.14
CA SER A 2 6.15 -57.22 -41.20
C SER A 2 7.49 -56.58 -40.88
N ALA A 3 7.94 -56.39 -39.65
CA ALA A 3 7.41 -56.65 -38.32
C ALA A 3 8.30 -55.88 -37.35
N SER A 4 7.76 -55.50 -36.19
CA SER A 4 8.55 -55.13 -35.01
C SER A 4 9.37 -56.31 -34.50
N PRO A 5 10.50 -56.05 -33.83
CA PRO A 5 10.60 -56.53 -32.45
C PRO A 5 11.30 -55.55 -31.49
N SER A 6 10.85 -55.57 -30.24
CA SER A 6 11.48 -55.00 -29.03
C SER A 6 12.10 -56.14 -28.19
N PRO A 7 12.73 -55.89 -27.02
CA PRO A 7 13.86 -55.00 -26.71
C PRO A 7 15.01 -55.79 -26.01
N LEU A 8 16.22 -55.22 -25.91
CA LEU A 8 17.26 -55.75 -25.00
C LEU A 8 17.98 -54.62 -24.26
N LEU A 9 17.94 -54.77 -22.93
CA LEU A 9 18.59 -53.97 -21.90
C LEU A 9 20.11 -53.81 -22.13
N LYS A 10 20.59 -52.58 -22.10
CA LYS A 10 21.95 -52.25 -21.67
C LYS A 10 21.93 -50.98 -20.81
N SER A 11 22.35 -51.18 -19.57
CA SER A 11 22.62 -50.18 -18.55
C SER A 11 23.67 -49.19 -19.02
N ILE A 12 23.34 -47.90 -19.05
CA ILE A 12 24.31 -46.80 -19.06
C ILE A 12 23.78 -45.74 -18.09
N GLY A 13 24.62 -45.38 -17.12
CA GLY A 13 24.27 -44.53 -16.00
C GLY A 13 23.82 -43.12 -16.42
N LEU A 14 22.61 -42.77 -16.02
CA LEU A 14 22.11 -41.40 -16.00
C LEU A 14 22.81 -40.63 -14.88
N ARG A 15 23.81 -39.82 -15.22
CA ARG A 15 24.09 -38.58 -14.46
C ARG A 15 23.05 -37.56 -14.91
N THR A 16 21.98 -37.45 -14.14
CA THR A 16 21.06 -36.32 -14.21
C THR A 16 21.81 -35.07 -13.75
N ILE A 17 22.29 -34.28 -14.72
CA ILE A 17 22.61 -32.88 -14.47
C ILE A 17 21.27 -32.18 -14.29
N SER A 18 20.87 -32.02 -13.04
CA SER A 18 19.80 -31.12 -12.64
C SER A 18 20.23 -29.70 -12.98
N HIS A 19 19.85 -29.22 -14.18
CA HIS A 19 19.83 -27.79 -14.44
C HIS A 19 18.70 -27.20 -13.60
N ARG A 20 19.07 -26.73 -12.40
CA ARG A 20 18.28 -25.76 -11.65
C ARG A 20 18.17 -24.51 -12.53
N THR A 21 17.05 -24.36 -13.22
CA THR A 21 16.63 -23.11 -13.85
C THR A 21 16.51 -22.08 -12.74
N THR A 22 17.55 -21.27 -12.59
CA THR A 22 17.55 -20.12 -11.70
C THR A 22 16.78 -19.03 -12.43
N LEU A 23 15.48 -18.96 -12.18
CA LEU A 23 14.66 -17.82 -12.56
C LEU A 23 15.31 -16.56 -11.97
N ILE A 24 15.77 -15.69 -12.86
CA ILE A 24 16.36 -14.40 -12.55
C ILE A 24 15.25 -13.56 -11.92
N ARG A 25 15.21 -13.56 -10.59
CA ARG A 25 14.41 -12.63 -9.81
C ARG A 25 15.07 -11.25 -9.96
N HIS A 26 14.41 -10.33 -10.67
CA HIS A 26 14.73 -8.90 -10.57
C HIS A 26 14.25 -8.38 -9.20
N THR A 27 14.96 -8.79 -8.16
CA THR A 27 15.02 -8.00 -6.94
C THR A 27 15.89 -6.79 -7.24
N SER A 28 15.53 -5.63 -6.69
CA SER A 28 16.45 -4.52 -6.46
C SER A 28 17.79 -5.05 -5.92
N ARG A 29 18.75 -5.30 -6.80
CA ARG A 29 20.16 -5.49 -6.46
C ARG A 29 20.76 -4.10 -6.28
N GLY A 30 20.25 -3.38 -5.29
CA GLY A 30 21.12 -2.49 -4.55
C GLY A 30 22.05 -3.41 -3.77
N ILE A 31 23.34 -3.34 -4.07
CA ILE A 31 24.52 -3.83 -3.33
C ILE A 31 24.15 -4.80 -2.19
N ALA A 32 24.46 -6.08 -2.38
CA ALA A 32 24.32 -7.12 -1.37
C ALA A 32 25.26 -6.88 -0.18
N GLN A 33 24.93 -5.92 0.67
CA GLN A 33 25.22 -6.03 2.09
C GLN A 33 24.13 -6.91 2.71
N PRO A 34 24.45 -7.81 3.66
CA PRO A 34 23.41 -8.47 4.44
C PRO A 34 22.69 -7.38 5.24
N ASN A 35 21.58 -6.87 4.71
CA ASN A 35 20.64 -6.02 5.44
C ASN A 35 20.02 -6.90 6.52
N VAL A 36 20.72 -7.02 7.66
CA VAL A 36 20.09 -7.36 8.92
C VAL A 36 18.98 -6.33 9.07
N ASP A 37 17.73 -6.77 8.95
CA ASP A 37 16.56 -5.93 9.13
C ASP A 37 16.57 -5.42 10.59
N ARG A 38 17.23 -4.27 10.78
CA ARG A 38 17.46 -3.66 12.09
C ARG A 38 16.11 -3.34 12.74
N TYR A 39 15.12 -2.98 11.93
CA TYR A 39 13.75 -2.78 12.38
C TYR A 39 13.15 -4.06 12.95
N ASN A 40 13.26 -5.18 12.23
CA ASN A 40 12.76 -6.46 12.73
C ASN A 40 13.51 -6.92 13.98
N ALA A 41 14.83 -6.71 14.05
CA ALA A 41 15.63 -7.04 15.23
C ALA A 41 15.20 -6.21 16.47
N ILE A 42 15.01 -4.90 16.30
CA ILE A 42 14.55 -3.99 17.38
C ILE A 42 13.12 -4.32 17.78
N ARG A 43 12.23 -4.56 16.81
CA ARG A 43 10.84 -4.97 17.05
C ARG A 43 10.78 -6.27 17.84
N LEU A 44 11.50 -7.30 17.42
CA LEU A 44 11.55 -8.58 18.13
C LEU A 44 12.09 -8.43 19.55
N PHE A 45 13.07 -7.54 19.76
CA PHE A 45 13.57 -7.24 21.10
C PHE A 45 12.48 -6.64 22.01
N PHE A 46 11.75 -5.61 21.55
CA PHE A 46 10.70 -4.98 22.34
C PHE A 46 9.46 -5.88 22.51
N MET A 47 9.05 -6.60 21.47
CA MET A 47 7.93 -7.56 21.55
C MET A 47 8.22 -8.67 22.55
N ARG A 48 9.46 -9.16 22.61
CA ARG A 48 9.87 -10.18 23.58
C ARG A 48 9.84 -9.69 25.03
N GLN A 49 9.92 -8.37 25.26
CA GLN A 49 9.81 -7.76 26.60
C GLN A 49 8.36 -7.49 27.01
N LEU A 50 7.45 -7.26 26.06
CA LEU A 50 6.03 -7.03 26.33
C LEU A 50 5.25 -8.33 26.62
N VAL A 51 5.78 -9.50 26.22
CA VAL A 51 5.24 -10.80 26.63
C VAL A 51 5.69 -11.10 28.07
N ILE A 52 4.84 -10.75 29.02
CA ILE A 52 4.91 -11.31 30.38
C ILE A 52 4.71 -12.82 30.22
N PRO A 53 5.63 -13.70 30.65
CA PRO A 53 5.36 -15.13 30.66
C PRO A 53 4.21 -15.37 31.64
N SER A 54 3.01 -15.65 31.13
CA SER A 54 1.93 -16.18 31.93
C SER A 54 2.38 -17.55 32.45
N TRP A 55 2.77 -17.58 33.71
CA TRP A 55 3.15 -18.81 34.39
C TRP A 55 1.87 -19.63 34.61
N SER A 56 1.57 -20.56 33.71
CA SER A 56 0.56 -21.59 33.93
C SER A 56 1.18 -22.74 34.73
N PRO A 57 0.60 -23.18 35.86
CA PRO A 57 1.06 -24.36 36.56
C PRO A 57 0.59 -25.60 35.79
N SER A 58 1.48 -26.25 35.04
CA SER A 58 1.20 -27.54 34.42
C SER A 58 1.50 -28.68 35.39
N GLU A 59 0.50 -29.52 35.64
CA GLU A 59 0.61 -30.80 36.34
C GLU A 59 1.65 -31.76 35.73
N PRO A 60 2.19 -32.70 36.53
CA PRO A 60 3.28 -33.56 36.09
C PRO A 60 2.74 -34.80 35.39
N HIS A 61 3.05 -34.96 34.10
CA HIS A 61 2.98 -36.26 33.44
C HIS A 61 4.35 -36.71 32.93
N ARG A 62 4.80 -37.80 33.57
CA ARG A 62 5.90 -38.67 33.14
C ARG A 62 5.73 -39.03 31.67
N ARG A 63 6.82 -38.97 30.90
CA ARG A 63 7.28 -40.08 30.05
C ARG A 63 8.67 -39.81 29.47
N ASN A 64 9.57 -40.69 29.91
CA ASN A 64 10.62 -41.41 29.18
C ASN A 64 11.65 -40.64 28.35
N PHE A 65 12.85 -40.62 28.92
CA PHE A 65 14.13 -40.47 28.24
C PHE A 65 14.28 -41.50 27.10
N LEU A 66 14.51 -41.00 25.89
CA LEU A 66 15.27 -41.69 24.86
C LEU A 66 16.26 -40.68 24.28
N THR A 67 17.53 -40.84 24.65
CA THR A 67 18.67 -40.20 23.99
C THR A 67 18.96 -40.89 22.66
N PRO A 68 19.47 -40.16 21.67
CA PRO A 68 20.76 -40.57 21.12
C PRO A 68 21.77 -39.41 21.05
N ARG A 69 23.02 -39.80 21.35
CA ARG A 69 24.27 -39.03 21.17
C ARG A 69 24.50 -38.66 19.71
N LEU A 70 25.17 -37.52 19.48
CA LEU A 70 26.44 -37.37 18.73
C LEU A 70 26.89 -35.89 18.83
N ARG A 71 28.07 -35.61 19.42
CA ARG A 71 29.33 -35.13 18.76
C ARG A 71 29.11 -33.84 17.94
N GLY A 72 29.78 -32.70 18.14
CA GLY A 72 31.03 -32.32 18.80
C GLY A 72 31.69 -31.19 17.97
N GLN A 73 32.57 -30.39 18.58
CA GLN A 73 33.34 -29.21 18.06
C GLN A 73 32.57 -27.87 18.14
N SER A 74 32.81 -26.94 19.08
CA SER A 74 34.04 -26.28 19.57
C SER A 74 34.76 -25.46 18.50
N ILE A 75 34.72 -24.12 18.59
CA ILE A 75 35.88 -23.24 18.89
C ILE A 75 35.50 -21.73 18.75
N TYR A 76 35.64 -21.02 19.87
CA TYR A 76 36.06 -19.63 20.10
C TYR A 76 35.29 -18.43 19.51
N CYS A 77 34.73 -17.60 20.41
CA CYS A 77 35.27 -16.25 20.64
C CYS A 77 35.00 -15.80 22.08
N THR A 78 35.92 -14.99 22.58
CA THR A 78 36.30 -14.84 23.97
C THR A 78 35.49 -13.83 24.77
N ASN A 79 35.38 -14.15 26.06
CA ASN A 79 35.09 -13.30 27.21
C ASN A 79 35.66 -11.87 27.14
N LEU A 80 34.84 -10.91 27.57
CA LEU A 80 35.28 -9.84 28.47
C LEU A 80 34.09 -9.38 29.35
N LEU A 81 34.41 -9.12 30.62
CA LEU A 81 33.56 -8.57 31.69
C LEU A 81 32.79 -9.59 32.55
N ARG A 82 33.56 -10.32 33.37
CA ARG A 82 33.11 -10.83 34.67
C ARG A 82 33.96 -10.22 35.79
N ARG A 83 33.32 -9.42 36.66
CA ARG A 83 33.61 -9.13 38.09
C ARG A 83 32.91 -7.81 38.42
N TYR A 84 32.07 -7.62 39.45
CA TYR A 84 31.93 -8.24 40.78
C TYR A 84 30.47 -8.07 41.25
N ALA A 85 29.89 -9.08 41.89
CA ALA A 85 28.98 -8.95 43.04
C ALA A 85 28.71 -10.34 43.63
N GLN A 86 29.51 -10.71 44.64
CA GLN A 86 29.18 -11.76 45.59
C GLN A 86 28.45 -11.10 46.76
N PHE A 87 27.29 -11.61 47.14
CA PHE A 87 26.68 -11.33 48.45
C PHE A 87 26.80 -12.59 49.31
N PRO A 88 27.32 -12.52 50.55
CA PRO A 88 27.39 -13.67 51.42
C PRO A 88 26.04 -13.91 52.11
N ARG A 89 25.66 -15.19 52.18
CA ARG A 89 24.64 -15.72 53.08
C ARG A 89 25.25 -15.85 54.48
N PHE A 90 24.50 -15.49 55.51
CA PHE A 90 24.73 -15.96 56.88
C PHE A 90 23.43 -16.56 57.43
N ASN A 91 23.53 -17.81 57.86
CA ASN A 91 22.49 -18.56 58.57
C ASN A 91 22.64 -18.31 60.08
N HIS A 92 21.52 -18.30 60.81
CA HIS A 92 21.44 -18.92 62.14
C HIS A 92 20.01 -19.40 62.43
N SER A 93 19.94 -20.35 63.34
CA SER A 93 19.06 -21.50 63.48
C SER A 93 18.02 -21.38 64.61
N GLU A 94 16.90 -22.11 64.45
CA GLU A 94 16.02 -22.76 65.47
C GLU A 94 15.31 -21.86 66.51
N ALA A 95 14.11 -22.13 67.05
CA ALA A 95 13.35 -23.38 67.21
C ALA A 95 11.82 -23.09 67.30
N LYS A 96 11.03 -24.17 67.14
CA LYS A 96 9.56 -24.25 67.17
C LYS A 96 8.96 -24.08 68.59
N GLY A 97 7.71 -23.58 68.64
CA GLY A 97 6.82 -23.71 69.79
C GLY A 97 5.36 -23.31 69.45
N THR A 98 4.58 -24.29 68.98
CA THR A 98 3.12 -24.51 69.13
C THR A 98 2.17 -23.34 69.47
N GLY A 99 1.15 -23.11 68.60
CA GLY A 99 -0.08 -22.35 68.90
C GLY A 99 -1.07 -23.16 69.78
N PRO A 100 -2.41 -22.90 69.79
CA PRO A 100 -3.21 -22.19 68.77
C PRO A 100 -4.42 -21.34 69.29
N PHE A 101 -5.23 -20.82 68.33
CA PHE A 101 -6.63 -20.33 68.44
C PHE A 101 -6.85 -18.94 69.09
N LEU A 102 -7.78 -18.08 68.67
CA LEU A 102 -9.02 -18.21 67.90
C LEU A 102 -9.38 -16.85 67.25
N ARG A 103 -10.08 -16.88 66.11
CA ARG A 103 -10.69 -15.75 65.39
C ARG A 103 -11.83 -15.11 66.19
N HIS A 104 -12.05 -13.79 66.04
CA HIS A 104 -13.36 -13.25 65.67
C HIS A 104 -13.27 -11.82 65.11
N ALA A 105 -14.11 -11.57 64.10
CA ALA A 105 -14.43 -10.28 63.46
C ALA A 105 -14.98 -9.26 64.48
N THR A 106 -15.03 -7.94 64.26
CA THR A 106 -15.91 -7.22 63.31
C THR A 106 -15.56 -5.71 63.38
N SER A 107 -15.70 -4.97 62.28
CA SER A 107 -15.82 -3.50 62.21
C SER A 107 -17.18 -3.01 62.74
N PRO A 108 -17.56 -1.69 62.82
CA PRO A 108 -16.85 -0.41 62.63
C PRO A 108 -17.17 0.62 63.77
N GLU A 109 -16.97 1.93 63.49
CA GLU A 109 -17.55 3.14 64.14
C GLU A 109 -16.74 3.93 65.19
N SER A 110 -16.53 5.21 64.83
CA SER A 110 -16.19 6.39 65.64
C SER A 110 -17.39 6.84 66.50
N PRO A 111 -17.22 7.55 67.65
CA PRO A 111 -17.07 9.02 67.60
C PRO A 111 -16.27 9.66 68.76
N ASP A 112 -16.03 10.98 68.61
CA ASP A 112 -15.50 11.93 69.60
C ASP A 112 -16.20 11.91 70.97
N GLN A 113 -15.47 12.16 72.06
CA GLN A 113 -15.86 13.10 73.13
C GLN A 113 -14.75 13.43 74.15
N LYS A 114 -14.90 14.62 74.72
CA LYS A 114 -14.04 15.44 75.62
C LYS A 114 -14.10 15.04 77.11
N GLN A 115 -13.12 15.57 77.87
CA GLN A 115 -13.09 15.87 79.34
C GLN A 115 -12.89 14.64 80.28
N GLU A 116 -12.11 14.62 81.36
CA GLU A 116 -11.53 15.62 82.28
C GLU A 116 -10.34 14.99 83.11
N PRO A 117 -9.62 15.72 83.99
CA PRO A 117 -8.23 15.46 84.38
C PRO A 117 -8.04 14.65 85.69
N LYS A 118 -6.83 14.10 85.90
CA LYS A 118 -6.32 13.73 87.23
C LYS A 118 -4.83 14.08 87.41
N HIS A 119 -4.55 14.52 88.63
CA HIS A 119 -3.37 15.20 89.18
C HIS A 119 -2.04 14.39 89.26
N VAL A 120 -0.92 15.13 89.17
CA VAL A 120 0.32 15.13 90.03
C VAL A 120 1.06 13.79 90.21
N SER A 121 2.38 13.60 90.12
CA SER A 121 3.66 14.34 90.02
C SER A 121 4.70 13.25 89.67
N THR A 122 5.78 13.47 88.90
CA THR A 122 7.11 13.92 89.36
C THR A 122 8.04 13.93 88.15
N GLY A 123 9.11 14.74 88.21
CA GLY A 123 9.97 15.08 87.09
C GLY A 123 10.58 13.90 86.33
N THR A 124 10.51 13.98 85.01
CA THR A 124 11.50 13.41 84.09
C THR A 124 11.52 14.33 82.88
N SER A 125 12.68 14.91 82.59
CA SER A 125 12.94 15.66 81.36
C SER A 125 12.45 14.87 80.14
N PRO A 126 11.72 15.46 79.18
CA PRO A 126 11.50 14.79 77.91
C PRO A 126 12.85 14.73 77.21
N HIS A 127 13.51 13.57 77.25
CA HIS A 127 14.69 13.32 76.43
C HIS A 127 14.21 13.30 74.98
N LEU A 128 14.18 14.47 74.34
CA LEU A 128 14.08 14.58 72.90
C LEU A 128 15.21 13.74 72.30
N PRO A 129 14.94 12.85 71.32
CA PRO A 129 16.00 12.09 70.68
C PRO A 129 17.01 13.06 70.05
N PRO A 130 18.32 12.79 70.14
CA PRO A 130 19.33 13.68 69.60
C PRO A 130 19.09 13.89 68.10
N LEU A 131 19.08 15.16 67.68
CA LEU A 131 19.01 15.55 66.28
C LEU A 131 20.24 14.98 65.56
N ASN A 132 20.06 13.90 64.80
CA ASN A 132 21.11 13.27 63.99
C ASN A 132 21.55 14.19 62.83
N LEU A 133 22.33 15.23 63.12
CA LEU A 133 22.87 16.22 62.17
C LEU A 133 23.83 15.60 61.13
N GLU A 134 24.32 14.39 61.38
CA GLU A 134 25.19 13.65 60.46
C GLU A 134 24.47 13.27 59.16
N ASN A 135 23.15 13.08 59.20
CA ASN A 135 22.34 12.73 58.04
C ASN A 135 22.10 13.90 57.06
N TYR A 136 22.54 15.12 57.42
CA TYR A 136 22.45 16.30 56.58
C TYR A 136 23.69 16.47 55.70
N PRO A 137 23.54 16.92 54.43
CA PRO A 137 24.67 17.33 53.60
C PRO A 137 25.41 18.53 54.22
N ARG A 138 26.69 18.71 53.86
CA ARG A 138 27.58 19.74 54.45
C ARG A 138 26.97 21.16 54.51
N LEU A 139 26.23 21.57 53.48
CA LEU A 139 25.57 22.88 53.43
C LEU A 139 24.46 22.99 54.49
N TYR A 140 23.52 22.06 54.51
CA TYR A 140 22.40 22.07 55.47
C TYR A 140 22.87 21.80 56.89
N ARG A 141 23.96 21.06 57.06
CA ARG A 141 24.62 20.86 58.35
C ARG A 141 25.18 22.17 58.89
N ARG A 142 25.88 22.96 58.06
CA ARG A 142 26.37 24.30 58.42
C ARG A 142 25.22 25.23 58.78
N LEU A 143 24.15 25.24 57.97
CA LEU A 143 22.97 26.07 58.25
C LEU A 143 22.21 25.61 59.51
N ALA A 144 22.13 24.30 59.76
CA ALA A 144 21.50 23.76 60.96
C ALA A 144 22.32 24.05 62.23
N GLN A 145 23.65 24.10 62.13
CA GLN A 145 24.53 24.48 63.24
C GLN A 145 24.41 25.97 63.61
N SER A 146 24.09 26.84 62.66
CA SER A 146 23.83 28.25 62.92
C SER A 146 22.43 28.54 63.50
N LEU A 147 21.54 27.54 63.56
CA LEU A 147 20.21 27.67 64.14
C LEU A 147 20.24 27.14 65.58
N SER A 148 20.10 28.03 66.57
CA SER A 148 20.12 27.69 67.98
C SER A 148 18.71 27.44 68.53
N HIS A 149 18.09 26.31 68.20
CA HIS A 149 16.85 25.87 68.85
C HIS A 149 16.67 24.36 68.83
N LEU A 150 16.19 23.81 69.95
CA LEU A 150 16.02 22.37 70.27
C LEU A 150 14.92 21.66 69.41
N HIS A 151 14.57 22.20 68.25
CA HIS A 151 13.48 21.73 67.39
C HIS A 151 13.99 21.31 66.01
N ARG A 152 13.27 20.41 65.32
CA ARG A 152 13.59 20.00 63.95
C ARG A 152 13.54 21.23 63.04
N PRO A 153 14.62 21.59 62.33
CA PRO A 153 14.68 22.85 61.59
C PRO A 153 13.66 22.85 60.44
N THR A 154 12.91 23.95 60.36
CA THR A 154 11.84 24.14 59.37
C THR A 154 12.37 24.77 58.08
N GLN A 155 11.55 24.83 57.02
CA GLN A 155 11.94 25.45 55.75
C GLN A 155 12.29 26.93 55.93
N ASP A 156 11.49 27.67 56.70
CA ASP A 156 11.63 29.10 56.88
C ASP A 156 12.89 29.46 57.68
N ASP A 157 13.25 28.61 58.65
CA ASP A 157 14.50 28.72 59.41
C ASP A 157 15.73 28.67 58.49
N PHE A 158 15.75 27.75 57.51
CA PHE A 158 16.84 27.67 56.54
C PHE A 158 16.83 28.85 55.56
N LEU A 159 15.66 29.39 55.21
CA LEU A 159 15.56 30.55 54.32
C LEU A 159 16.02 31.85 54.96
N ASN A 160 15.79 32.00 56.27
CA ASN A 160 16.21 33.17 57.05
C ASN A 160 17.73 33.25 57.19
N VAL A 161 18.40 32.10 57.32
CA VAL A 161 19.87 32.02 57.49
C VAL A 161 20.61 31.99 56.14
N ALA A 162 19.95 31.63 55.05
CA ALA A 162 20.58 31.58 53.73
C ALA A 162 20.94 32.98 53.20
N SER A 163 22.23 33.18 52.93
CA SER A 163 22.80 34.47 52.50
C SER A 163 22.69 34.74 51.00
N GLY A 164 22.44 33.70 50.18
CA GLY A 164 22.43 33.81 48.72
C GLY A 164 21.15 33.28 48.05
N PHE A 165 20.84 33.84 46.87
CA PHE A 165 19.72 33.39 46.01
C PHE A 165 19.76 31.89 45.73
N TRP A 166 20.92 31.36 45.32
CA TRP A 166 21.09 29.94 45.02
C TRP A 166 20.94 29.03 46.23
N GLN A 167 21.33 29.50 47.42
CA GLN A 167 21.11 28.74 48.66
C GLN A 167 19.61 28.66 48.96
N ARG A 168 18.89 29.78 48.86
CA ARG A 168 17.43 29.84 49.03
C ARG A 168 16.69 28.99 48.01
N LEU A 169 17.07 29.06 46.74
CA LEU A 169 16.50 28.23 45.66
C LEU A 169 16.75 26.74 45.93
N ARG A 170 17.97 26.37 46.36
CA ARG A 170 18.32 24.98 46.66
C ARG A 170 17.58 24.44 47.88
N ILE A 171 17.36 25.27 48.91
CA ILE A 171 16.54 24.93 50.08
C ILE A 171 15.09 24.68 49.65
N ARG A 172 14.50 25.58 48.85
CA ARG A 172 13.15 25.41 48.30
C ARG A 172 13.03 24.18 47.43
N PHE A 173 13.98 23.96 46.52
CA PHE A 173 14.03 22.79 45.64
C PHE A 173 14.14 21.49 46.46
N LYS A 174 15.03 21.46 47.46
CA LYS A 174 15.20 20.27 48.29
C LYS A 174 13.96 19.96 49.13
N TRP A 175 13.34 20.99 49.70
CA TRP A 175 12.08 20.86 50.41
C TRP A 175 10.95 20.42 49.49
N PHE A 176 10.89 20.94 48.26
CA PHE A 176 9.92 20.50 47.26
C PHE A 176 10.09 19.01 46.90
N THR A 177 11.32 18.51 46.76
CA THR A 177 11.58 17.13 46.33
C THR A 177 11.29 16.05 47.37
N ILE A 178 11.66 16.24 48.65
CA ILE A 178 11.56 15.18 49.69
C ILE A 178 10.77 15.66 50.92
N ARG A 179 10.39 16.95 50.99
CA ARG A 179 9.91 17.63 52.22
C ARG A 179 10.81 17.38 53.43
N SER A 180 12.09 17.10 53.18
CA SER A 180 13.08 16.73 54.18
C SER A 180 14.48 17.12 53.74
N PHE A 181 15.30 17.50 54.70
CA PHE A 181 16.66 18.01 54.46
C PHE A 181 17.76 16.93 54.58
N ARG A 182 17.37 15.65 54.73
CA ARG A 182 18.24 14.46 54.72
C ARG A 182 19.03 14.32 53.40
N ARG A 183 20.14 13.57 53.39
CA ARG A 183 20.79 13.11 52.15
C ARG A 183 19.84 12.26 51.28
N PHE A 184 20.03 12.29 49.96
CA PHE A 184 19.32 11.41 49.04
C PHE A 184 19.77 9.97 49.26
N ASN A 185 18.83 9.05 49.48
CA ASN A 185 19.13 7.62 49.45
C ASN A 185 19.15 7.10 48.01
N ALA A 186 19.75 5.93 47.80
CA ALA A 186 19.69 5.24 46.52
C ALA A 186 18.24 4.97 46.09
N ASP A 187 17.35 4.64 47.04
CA ASP A 187 15.92 4.42 46.80
C ASP A 187 15.20 5.70 46.35
N ASP A 188 15.55 6.86 46.92
CA ASP A 188 14.96 8.15 46.53
C ASP A 188 15.40 8.49 45.09
N ILE A 189 16.69 8.34 44.78
CA ILE A 189 17.25 8.61 43.46
C ILE A 189 16.69 7.64 42.42
N SER A 190 16.60 6.36 42.73
CA SER A 190 16.03 5.36 41.83
C SER A 190 14.52 5.57 41.64
N ALA A 191 13.79 6.02 42.66
CA ALA A 191 12.39 6.43 42.53
C ALA A 191 12.24 7.63 41.57
N PHE A 192 13.08 8.66 41.71
CA PHE A 192 13.07 9.79 40.79
C PHE A 192 13.43 9.39 39.35
N ILE A 193 14.46 8.55 39.17
CA ILE A 193 14.86 8.05 37.84
C ILE A 193 13.74 7.20 37.25
N THR A 194 13.14 6.30 38.02
CA THR A 194 12.06 5.42 37.54
C THR A 194 10.82 6.23 37.17
N TRP A 195 10.43 7.20 38.00
CA TRP A 195 9.31 8.09 37.71
C TRP A 195 9.57 8.95 36.47
N PHE A 196 10.78 9.52 36.35
CA PHE A 196 11.16 10.29 35.18
C PHE A 196 11.14 9.42 33.93
N LEU A 197 11.77 8.25 33.96
CA LEU A 197 11.79 7.31 32.83
C LEU A 197 10.37 6.88 32.46
N MET A 198 9.52 6.54 33.43
CA MET A 198 8.11 6.19 33.20
C MET A 198 7.32 7.35 32.58
N SER A 199 7.56 8.58 33.03
CA SER A 199 6.91 9.77 32.47
C SER A 199 7.37 10.01 31.03
N GLN A 200 8.67 9.88 30.74
CA GLN A 200 9.20 10.05 29.39
C GLN A 200 8.72 8.93 28.45
N THR A 201 8.71 7.67 28.88
CA THR A 201 8.19 6.56 28.06
C THR A 201 6.71 6.71 27.77
N LEU A 202 5.91 7.12 28.76
CA LEU A 202 4.48 7.41 28.55
C LEU A 202 4.29 8.56 27.54
N TRP A 203 5.07 9.63 27.67
CA TRP A 203 5.00 10.76 26.74
C TRP A 203 5.43 10.36 25.33
N ILE A 204 6.48 9.56 25.18
CA ILE A 204 6.91 9.03 23.88
C ILE A 204 5.83 8.13 23.28
N LEU A 205 5.21 7.23 24.04
CA LEU A 205 4.20 6.30 23.50
C LEU A 205 2.90 7.00 23.11
N VAL A 206 2.38 7.90 23.96
CA VAL A 206 1.09 8.57 23.74
C VAL A 206 1.23 9.78 22.81
N GLY A 207 2.33 10.52 22.94
CA GLY A 207 2.57 11.78 22.25
C GLY A 207 3.82 11.77 21.40
N THR A 208 4.13 10.68 20.70
CA THR A 208 5.32 10.56 19.82
C THR A 208 5.56 11.80 18.97
N THR A 209 4.55 12.25 18.22
CA THR A 209 4.64 13.47 17.39
C THR A 209 5.02 14.69 18.21
N THR A 210 4.36 14.90 19.35
CA THR A 210 4.61 16.04 20.24
C THR A 210 6.01 15.99 20.85
N PHE A 211 6.50 14.78 21.17
CA PHE A 211 7.86 14.57 21.66
C PHE A 211 8.88 14.92 20.57
N PHE A 212 8.75 14.34 19.38
CA PHE A 212 9.65 14.64 18.26
C PHE A 212 9.56 16.09 17.82
N SER A 213 8.39 16.72 17.87
CA SER A 213 8.25 18.14 17.58
C SER A 213 8.96 19.02 18.61
N VAL A 214 9.01 18.63 19.91
CA VAL A 214 9.82 19.34 20.92
C VAL A 214 11.30 19.15 20.60
N VAL A 215 11.73 17.92 20.29
CA VAL A 215 13.12 17.61 19.94
C VAL A 215 13.58 18.38 18.70
N PHE A 216 12.74 18.48 17.67
CA PHE A 216 13.06 19.28 16.48
C PHE A 216 13.01 20.79 16.77
N ALA A 217 12.09 21.26 17.62
CA ALA A 217 12.07 22.65 18.05
C ALA A 217 13.33 23.05 18.82
N THR A 218 13.83 22.18 19.72
CA THR A 218 15.07 22.43 20.46
C THR A 218 16.29 22.33 19.55
N ALA A 219 16.34 21.37 18.63
CA ALA A 219 17.40 21.29 17.63
C ALA A 219 17.43 22.53 16.72
N ASN A 220 16.27 23.03 16.29
CA ASN A 220 16.15 24.26 15.52
C ASN A 220 16.64 25.48 16.32
N SER A 221 16.26 25.59 17.59
CA SER A 221 16.75 26.64 18.50
C SER A 221 18.28 26.65 18.64
N LEU A 222 18.90 25.45 18.62
CA LEU A 222 20.35 25.27 18.69
C LEU A 222 21.06 25.33 17.33
N ARG A 223 20.37 25.65 16.23
CA ARG A 223 20.88 25.62 14.85
C ARG A 223 21.47 24.25 14.42
N LEU A 224 20.99 23.16 15.02
CA LEU A 224 21.40 21.79 14.70
C LEU A 224 20.60 21.16 13.55
N GLN A 225 19.79 21.96 12.86
CA GLN A 225 18.87 21.50 11.83
C GLN A 225 19.58 20.80 10.66
N GLU A 226 20.73 21.32 10.21
CA GLU A 226 21.51 20.72 9.13
C GLU A 226 22.03 19.32 9.50
N TYR A 227 22.49 19.15 10.75
CA TYR A 227 22.95 17.87 11.25
C TYR A 227 21.81 16.85 11.32
N VAL A 228 20.64 17.26 11.84
CA VAL A 228 19.47 16.40 11.92
C VAL A 228 18.95 16.03 10.53
N ALA A 229 18.84 17.00 9.63
CA ALA A 229 18.45 16.79 8.24
C ALA A 229 19.37 15.79 7.55
N ARG A 230 20.68 15.92 7.74
CA ARG A 230 21.69 15.00 7.19
C ARG A 230 21.63 13.61 7.80
N ALA A 231 21.39 13.49 9.11
CA ALA A 231 21.26 12.20 9.76
C ALA A 231 20.02 11.43 9.25
N ILE A 232 18.89 12.13 9.11
CA ILE A 232 17.65 11.56 8.57
C ILE A 232 17.81 11.23 7.08
N SER A 233 18.43 12.11 6.29
CA SER A 233 18.64 11.89 4.86
C SER A 233 19.52 10.69 4.57
N THR A 234 20.64 10.56 5.31
CA THR A 234 21.56 9.42 5.23
C THR A 234 20.83 8.12 5.56
N TYR A 235 20.02 8.14 6.63
CA TYR A 235 19.24 7.00 7.06
C TYR A 235 18.19 6.56 6.04
N LEU A 236 17.39 7.51 5.53
CA LEU A 236 16.38 7.19 4.51
C LEU A 236 17.03 6.73 3.21
N THR A 237 18.15 7.33 2.83
CA THR A 237 18.89 6.95 1.61
C THR A 237 19.46 5.53 1.73
N SER A 238 20.02 5.16 2.88
CA SER A 238 20.56 3.81 3.09
C SER A 238 19.48 2.74 3.13
N GLU A 239 18.32 3.02 3.73
CA GLU A 239 17.23 2.03 3.87
C GLU A 239 16.40 1.87 2.60
N THR A 240 16.12 2.97 1.89
CA THR A 240 15.24 2.95 0.71
C THR A 240 15.98 2.76 -0.61
N GLY A 241 17.28 3.08 -0.65
CA GLY A 241 18.02 3.20 -1.91
C GLY A 241 17.58 4.39 -2.78
N VAL A 242 16.71 5.27 -2.25
CA VAL A 242 16.26 6.50 -2.88
C VAL A 242 16.96 7.66 -2.18
N THR A 243 17.59 8.53 -2.95
CA THR A 243 18.23 9.73 -2.39
C THR A 243 17.16 10.71 -1.93
N VAL A 244 17.12 10.98 -0.63
CA VAL A 244 16.18 11.94 -0.02
C VAL A 244 16.99 13.05 0.60
N ILE A 245 16.82 14.29 0.14
CA ILE A 245 17.54 15.46 0.62
C ILE A 245 16.51 16.44 1.19
N PHE A 246 16.66 16.81 2.46
CA PHE A 246 15.85 17.85 3.08
C PHE A 246 16.57 19.20 2.91
N GLU A 247 16.01 20.12 2.13
CA GLU A 247 16.64 21.42 1.86
C GLU A 247 16.39 22.44 2.97
N SER A 248 15.25 22.33 3.68
CA SER A 248 14.78 23.34 4.63
C SER A 248 14.42 22.79 6.02
N ALA A 249 13.90 23.68 6.88
CA ALA A 249 13.61 23.42 8.28
C ALA A 249 12.54 22.38 8.53
N ILE A 250 12.81 21.53 9.53
CA ILE A 250 11.83 20.68 10.17
C ILE A 250 11.01 21.58 11.10
N VAL A 251 9.82 21.97 10.67
CA VAL A 251 8.97 22.93 11.38
C VAL A 251 7.88 22.19 12.16
N PRO A 252 7.81 22.35 13.49
CA PRO A 252 6.72 21.77 14.28
C PRO A 252 5.42 22.56 14.08
N LYS A 253 4.34 21.88 13.70
CA LYS A 253 2.97 22.43 13.62
C LYS A 253 2.16 21.95 14.82
N TRP A 254 2.32 22.63 15.95
CA TRP A 254 1.68 22.26 17.23
C TRP A 254 0.16 22.23 17.19
N LYS A 255 -0.46 23.16 16.44
CA LYS A 255 -1.93 23.24 16.32
C LYS A 255 -2.53 21.94 15.77
N ASP A 256 -1.85 21.34 14.80
CA ASP A 256 -2.32 20.16 14.08
C ASP A 256 -1.60 18.87 14.55
N SER A 257 -0.76 18.96 15.59
CA SER A 257 0.09 17.86 16.10
C SER A 257 0.95 17.19 15.02
N ARG A 258 1.44 17.98 14.06
CA ARG A 258 2.19 17.51 12.88
C ARG A 258 3.60 18.04 12.82
N ILE A 259 4.47 17.32 12.14
CA ILE A 259 5.83 17.73 11.82
C ILE A 259 5.89 18.00 10.32
N SER A 260 6.32 19.21 9.94
CA SER A 260 6.37 19.65 8.56
C SER A 260 7.81 19.65 8.07
N PHE A 261 8.09 18.90 7.02
CA PHE A 261 9.33 18.97 6.26
C PHE A 261 9.08 19.86 5.06
N LYS A 262 9.87 20.92 4.91
CA LYS A 262 9.78 21.83 3.77
C LYS A 262 10.90 21.57 2.77
N ASN A 263 10.59 21.75 1.48
CA ASN A 263 11.50 21.60 0.36
C ASN A 263 12.29 20.28 0.47
N VAL A 264 11.61 19.20 0.14
CA VAL A 264 12.18 17.85 0.16
C VAL A 264 12.43 17.43 -1.28
N TYR A 265 13.70 17.19 -1.59
CA TYR A 265 14.10 16.65 -2.87
C TYR A 265 14.25 15.14 -2.76
N VAL A 266 13.61 14.40 -3.66
CA VAL A 266 13.63 12.94 -3.72
C VAL A 266 14.05 12.53 -5.11
N SER A 267 15.17 11.82 -5.22
CA SER A 267 15.61 11.25 -6.50
C SER A 267 15.99 9.78 -6.41
N ARG A 268 15.69 9.05 -7.48
CA ARG A 268 16.19 7.71 -7.72
C ARG A 268 16.85 7.73 -9.09
N ARG A 269 18.17 7.83 -9.10
CA ARG A 269 19.01 7.71 -10.28
C ARG A 269 20.12 6.70 -10.01
N PRO A 270 20.67 6.08 -11.05
CA PRO A 270 21.91 5.31 -10.90
C PRO A 270 22.95 6.26 -10.33
N GLN A 271 23.66 5.78 -9.32
CA GLN A 271 24.85 6.48 -8.84
C GLN A 271 25.86 6.32 -9.97
N PHE A 272 25.93 7.31 -10.86
CA PHE A 272 26.92 7.33 -11.92
C PHE A 272 28.29 7.27 -11.25
N GLY A 273 29.00 6.16 -11.44
CA GLY A 273 30.46 6.16 -11.37
C GLY A 273 30.98 7.21 -12.36
N ASP A 274 32.06 7.88 -11.99
CA ASP A 274 32.69 8.97 -12.75
C ASP A 274 32.71 8.70 -14.26
N SER A 275 31.87 9.42 -15.02
CA SER A 275 32.11 9.73 -16.43
C SER A 275 31.13 10.79 -16.93
N ALA A 276 31.61 12.03 -16.96
CA ALA A 276 31.28 13.05 -17.95
C ALA A 276 29.81 13.17 -18.43
N VAL A 277 28.86 13.39 -17.52
CA VAL A 277 27.73 14.27 -17.87
C VAL A 277 28.24 15.70 -17.61
N PRO A 278 28.21 16.63 -18.59
CA PRO A 278 28.51 18.02 -18.28
C PRO A 278 27.60 18.39 -17.12
N LYS A 279 28.15 19.08 -16.11
CA LYS A 279 27.41 19.64 -14.97
C LYS A 279 26.31 20.60 -15.45
N ARG A 280 25.27 20.08 -16.10
CA ARG A 280 23.91 20.54 -15.95
C ARG A 280 23.45 19.95 -14.63
N THR A 281 24.11 20.39 -13.55
CA THR A 281 23.37 20.64 -12.32
C THR A 281 22.13 21.40 -12.78
N PRO A 282 20.89 20.91 -12.57
CA PRO A 282 19.76 21.82 -12.63
C PRO A 282 20.17 22.97 -11.71
N VAL A 283 20.34 24.16 -12.29
CA VAL A 283 20.98 25.32 -11.63
C VAL A 283 20.28 25.69 -10.31
N GLY A 284 19.07 25.16 -10.08
CA GLY A 284 18.35 25.21 -8.82
C GLY A 284 18.95 24.38 -7.66
N HIS A 285 19.51 23.20 -7.87
CA HIS A 285 19.87 22.27 -6.77
C HIS A 285 21.06 22.70 -5.93
N LYS A 286 21.98 23.48 -6.48
CA LYS A 286 23.14 23.99 -5.72
C LYS A 286 22.87 25.34 -5.06
N ALA A 287 21.86 26.07 -5.54
CA ALA A 287 21.47 27.38 -5.03
C ALA A 287 20.34 27.31 -3.98
N ALA A 288 19.54 26.24 -3.97
CA ALA A 288 18.41 26.04 -3.05
C ALA A 288 18.78 25.36 -1.72
N VAL A 289 19.88 24.60 -1.68
CA VAL A 289 20.24 23.82 -0.48
C VAL A 289 21.12 24.67 0.44
N ALA A 290 20.62 24.94 1.65
CA ALA A 290 21.26 25.84 2.62
C ALA A 290 22.56 25.29 3.25
N TYR A 291 22.93 24.03 3.03
CA TYR A 291 24.11 23.37 3.60
C TYR A 291 24.92 22.60 2.56
N ASP A 292 26.17 22.29 2.90
CA ASP A 292 27.11 21.62 1.99
C ASP A 292 26.72 20.16 1.70
N VAL A 293 26.09 19.95 0.54
CA VAL A 293 25.60 18.66 0.03
C VAL A 293 26.73 17.72 -0.41
N SER A 294 27.96 18.23 -0.57
CA SER A 294 29.13 17.46 -1.05
C SER A 294 29.41 16.20 -0.23
N SER A 295 28.97 16.19 1.02
CA SER A 295 29.30 15.17 2.02
C SER A 295 28.13 14.21 2.31
N HIS A 296 27.02 14.32 1.58
CA HIS A 296 25.91 13.37 1.63
C HIS A 296 26.33 12.04 0.96
N PRO A 297 25.95 10.85 1.46
CA PRO A 297 26.27 9.56 0.81
C PRO A 297 25.85 9.44 -0.67
N ALA A 298 24.90 10.26 -1.14
CA ALA A 298 24.55 10.34 -2.56
C ALA A 298 25.66 10.97 -3.44
N TYR A 299 26.60 11.70 -2.82
CA TYR A 299 27.71 12.42 -3.46
C TYR A 299 29.09 11.98 -2.93
N HIS A 300 29.15 11.08 -1.95
CA HIS A 300 30.40 10.64 -1.32
C HIS A 300 31.05 9.51 -2.15
N TYR A 301 31.58 9.86 -3.32
CA TYR A 301 32.63 9.07 -3.97
C TYR A 301 33.95 9.84 -3.89
N SER A 302 35.00 9.11 -3.53
CA SER A 302 36.32 9.58 -3.13
C SER A 302 37.00 10.44 -4.19
N MET A 303 37.24 11.72 -3.87
CA MET A 303 38.35 12.48 -4.48
C MET A 303 39.66 11.98 -3.88
N GLU A 304 40.15 10.85 -4.34
CA GLU A 304 41.58 10.51 -4.23
C GLU A 304 41.99 9.96 -5.60
N ASP A 305 42.67 10.83 -6.35
CA ASP A 305 43.59 10.61 -7.47
C ASP A 305 43.46 9.31 -8.30
N GLU A 306 43.14 9.43 -9.60
CA GLU A 306 44.07 9.15 -10.71
C GLU A 306 43.35 9.18 -12.07
N GLU A 307 44.08 9.65 -13.09
CA GLU A 307 43.69 9.65 -14.50
C GLU A 307 43.56 8.21 -15.02
N GLU A 308 42.34 7.68 -15.15
CA GLU A 308 42.10 6.46 -15.93
C GLU A 308 40.91 6.60 -16.90
N ALA A 309 41.08 5.97 -18.07
CA ALA A 309 40.22 5.98 -19.24
C ALA A 309 38.76 5.56 -18.94
N PRO A 310 37.77 5.96 -19.78
CA PRO A 310 36.36 5.72 -19.50
C PRO A 310 36.06 4.21 -19.44
N GLN A 311 35.79 3.72 -18.24
CA GLN A 311 35.25 2.38 -18.03
C GLN A 311 33.80 2.39 -18.53
N SER A 312 33.52 1.57 -19.54
CA SER A 312 32.16 1.36 -20.03
C SER A 312 31.33 0.68 -18.94
N HIS A 313 30.46 1.42 -18.27
CA HIS A 313 29.42 0.92 -17.37
C HIS A 313 28.32 0.16 -18.14
N ALA A 314 28.70 -0.90 -18.86
CA ALA A 314 27.79 -1.83 -19.51
C ALA A 314 27.18 -2.85 -18.53
N ASP A 315 27.70 -2.92 -17.30
CA ASP A 315 27.36 -3.95 -16.31
C ASP A 315 26.33 -3.51 -15.25
N ASP A 316 25.96 -2.23 -15.19
CA ASP A 316 24.94 -1.73 -14.26
C ASP A 316 23.53 -1.93 -14.86
N ASP A 317 22.66 -2.67 -14.15
CA ASP A 317 21.27 -2.89 -14.56
C ASP A 317 20.46 -1.58 -14.42
N LEU A 318 20.45 -0.78 -15.49
CA LEU A 318 19.69 0.48 -15.60
C LEU A 318 18.20 0.27 -15.93
N ASN A 319 17.72 -0.99 -15.92
CA ASN A 319 16.35 -1.34 -16.28
C ASN A 319 15.35 -1.06 -15.13
N TYR A 320 15.26 0.20 -14.70
CA TYR A 320 14.29 0.65 -13.71
C TYR A 320 13.86 2.10 -13.97
N SER A 321 12.69 2.46 -13.42
CA SER A 321 12.18 3.83 -13.50
C SER A 321 12.98 4.77 -12.62
N MET A 322 13.50 5.84 -13.23
CA MET A 322 14.22 6.91 -12.56
C MET A 322 13.27 8.07 -12.31
N PHE A 323 13.42 8.76 -11.18
CA PHE A 323 12.60 9.92 -10.90
C PHE A 323 13.37 10.98 -10.13
N ASP A 324 13.07 12.24 -10.42
CA ASP A 324 13.56 13.40 -9.69
C ASP A 324 12.34 14.26 -9.33
N LEU A 325 12.03 14.30 -8.04
CA LEU A 325 10.84 14.96 -7.51
C LEU A 325 11.26 15.99 -6.47
N ASN A 326 10.79 17.22 -6.63
CA ASN A 326 10.84 18.26 -5.61
C ASN A 326 9.47 18.37 -4.94
N ILE A 327 9.45 18.44 -3.62
CA ILE A 327 8.24 18.45 -2.80
C ILE A 327 8.28 19.69 -1.91
N ASP A 328 7.30 20.58 -2.03
CA ASP A 328 7.25 21.83 -1.25
C ASP A 328 7.05 21.56 0.25
N SER A 329 6.06 20.74 0.62
CA SER A 329 5.89 20.36 2.03
C SER A 329 5.33 18.95 2.25
N ILE A 330 5.85 18.29 3.28
CA ILE A 330 5.39 16.99 3.77
C ILE A 330 5.04 17.16 5.25
N ASP A 331 3.75 17.15 5.57
CA ASP A 331 3.26 17.17 6.94
C ASP A 331 2.98 15.73 7.41
N VAL A 332 3.62 15.32 8.50
CA VAL A 332 3.62 13.92 8.96
C VAL A 332 3.15 13.82 10.41
N THR A 333 2.34 12.81 10.71
CA THR A 333 2.11 12.31 12.07
C THR A 333 2.87 10.99 12.26
N LEU A 334 3.48 10.83 13.43
CA LEU A 334 4.30 9.69 13.81
C LEU A 334 3.57 8.88 14.88
N SER A 335 3.77 7.56 14.90
CA SER A 335 3.17 6.68 15.88
C SER A 335 4.11 5.51 16.20
N LEU A 336 4.67 5.49 17.42
CA LEU A 336 5.63 4.46 17.83
C LEU A 336 4.92 3.12 18.07
N LYS A 337 3.66 3.14 18.51
CA LYS A 337 2.87 1.92 18.67
C LYS A 337 2.75 1.18 17.33
N ARG A 338 2.39 1.90 16.27
CA ARG A 338 2.30 1.36 14.90
C ARG A 338 3.65 0.91 14.36
N TRP A 339 4.71 1.63 14.70
CA TRP A 339 6.06 1.22 14.36
C TRP A 339 6.45 -0.11 15.00
N LEU A 340 6.13 -0.30 16.29
CA LEU A 340 6.34 -1.56 17.01
C LEU A 340 5.46 -2.70 16.45
N ASP A 341 4.28 -2.37 15.93
CA ASP A 341 3.39 -3.32 15.25
C ASP A 341 3.90 -3.71 13.84
N GLY A 342 4.93 -3.04 13.33
CA GLY A 342 5.50 -3.29 11.99
C GLY A 342 4.72 -2.64 10.84
N LYS A 343 3.88 -1.65 11.14
CA LYS A 343 3.08 -0.89 10.15
C LYS A 343 3.81 0.37 9.62
N GLY A 344 5.03 0.60 10.11
CA GLY A 344 5.78 1.83 9.85
C GLY A 344 5.57 2.91 10.92
N LEU A 345 6.45 3.91 10.92
CA LEU A 345 6.45 5.00 11.91
C LEU A 345 5.44 6.10 11.55
N VAL A 346 5.18 6.31 10.26
CA VAL A 346 4.27 7.34 9.78
C VAL A 346 2.84 6.82 9.85
N GLU A 347 1.98 7.58 10.52
CA GLU A 347 0.56 7.28 10.66
C GLU A 347 -0.25 7.97 9.56
N ASP A 348 -0.18 9.30 9.50
CA ASP A 348 -0.82 10.13 8.48
C ASP A 348 0.21 11.02 7.80
N ALA A 349 0.00 11.28 6.51
CA ALA A 349 0.83 12.17 5.72
C ALA A 349 -0.03 13.09 4.85
N VAL A 350 0.37 14.36 4.76
CA VAL A 350 -0.16 15.33 3.80
C VAL A 350 1.01 15.84 2.99
N VAL A 351 1.01 15.55 1.69
CA VAL A 351 2.07 15.94 0.77
C VAL A 351 1.52 17.04 -0.14
N LYS A 352 2.21 18.18 -0.18
CA LYS A 352 1.82 19.34 -1.00
C LYS A 352 2.93 19.72 -1.96
N GLY A 353 2.53 20.05 -3.20
CA GLY A 353 3.42 20.65 -4.19
C GLY A 353 4.51 19.69 -4.66
N VAL A 354 4.12 18.57 -5.26
CA VAL A 354 5.08 17.60 -5.84
C VAL A 354 5.31 17.94 -7.30
N ARG A 355 6.54 18.31 -7.66
CA ARG A 355 6.94 18.70 -9.02
C ARG A 355 8.14 17.88 -9.46
N GLY A 356 8.13 17.38 -10.70
CA GLY A 356 9.32 16.70 -11.19
C GLY A 356 9.13 15.88 -12.45
N VAL A 357 10.08 14.97 -12.64
CA VAL A 357 10.20 14.14 -13.83
C VAL A 357 10.29 12.67 -13.42
N LEU A 358 9.49 11.83 -14.07
CA LEU A 358 9.59 10.38 -14.05
C LEU A 358 10.14 9.93 -15.41
N ASP A 359 11.37 9.44 -15.44
CA ASP A 359 12.01 8.93 -16.63
C ASP A 359 12.02 7.39 -16.64
N ARG A 360 11.34 6.82 -17.64
CA ARG A 360 11.29 5.37 -17.88
C ARG A 360 11.97 5.00 -19.21
N ARG A 361 12.69 5.90 -19.88
CA ARG A 361 13.29 5.61 -21.20
C ARG A 361 14.37 4.52 -21.16
N SER A 362 15.04 4.35 -20.03
CA SER A 362 16.04 3.28 -19.81
C SER A 362 15.42 1.89 -19.65
N VAL A 363 14.11 1.83 -19.54
CA VAL A 363 13.37 0.62 -19.27
C VAL A 363 13.10 -0.11 -20.59
N PHE A 364 13.60 -1.34 -20.73
CA PHE A 364 13.43 -2.15 -21.94
C PHE A 364 12.98 -3.56 -21.57
N TRP A 365 12.05 -4.09 -22.38
CA TRP A 365 11.49 -5.42 -22.20
C TRP A 365 12.15 -6.39 -23.17
N ASP A 366 12.54 -7.55 -22.65
CA ASP A 366 13.13 -8.61 -23.45
C ASP A 366 12.03 -9.31 -24.29
N PRO A 367 12.08 -9.22 -25.64
CA PRO A 367 11.06 -9.83 -26.50
C PRO A 367 11.10 -11.36 -26.50
N GLU A 368 12.22 -11.99 -26.14
CA GLU A 368 12.36 -13.45 -26.17
C GLU A 368 11.75 -14.13 -24.93
N ASN A 369 11.65 -13.40 -23.81
CA ASN A 369 11.08 -13.89 -22.56
C ASN A 369 9.97 -12.94 -22.07
N PRO A 370 8.72 -13.11 -22.55
CA PRO A 370 7.61 -12.24 -22.15
C PRO A 370 7.43 -12.25 -20.64
N LEU A 371 7.39 -11.06 -20.07
CA LEU A 371 7.33 -10.83 -18.63
C LEU A 371 5.95 -11.24 -18.09
N ASP A 372 5.90 -12.21 -17.17
CA ASP A 372 4.68 -12.53 -16.44
C ASP A 372 4.36 -11.41 -15.44
N PRO A 373 3.23 -10.69 -15.57
CA PRO A 373 2.88 -9.60 -14.66
C PRO A 373 2.78 -10.04 -13.20
N ALA A 374 2.39 -11.30 -12.94
CA ALA A 374 2.28 -11.83 -11.58
C ALA A 374 3.64 -11.95 -10.87
N ALA A 375 4.74 -12.12 -11.63
CA ALA A 375 6.08 -12.24 -11.09
C ALA A 375 6.65 -10.90 -10.58
N PHE A 376 6.11 -9.77 -11.03
CA PHE A 376 6.55 -8.42 -10.67
C PHE A 376 5.85 -7.85 -9.42
N ARG A 377 4.91 -8.59 -8.84
CA ARG A 377 4.21 -8.18 -7.62
C ARG A 377 5.15 -8.09 -6.43
N HIS A 378 4.95 -7.05 -5.63
CA HIS A 378 5.71 -6.80 -4.42
C HIS A 378 5.38 -7.82 -3.32
N VAL A 379 6.41 -8.45 -2.76
CA VAL A 379 6.27 -9.38 -1.63
C VAL A 379 6.25 -8.59 -0.32
N ALA A 380 5.26 -8.84 0.52
CA ALA A 380 5.10 -8.19 1.82
C ALA A 380 6.38 -8.29 2.68
N ARG A 381 6.89 -7.14 3.13
CA ARG A 381 8.02 -7.05 4.06
C ARG A 381 7.56 -6.34 5.34
N PRO A 382 8.04 -6.75 6.53
CA PRO A 382 7.71 -6.07 7.79
C PRO A 382 8.14 -4.60 7.89
N SER A 383 9.02 -4.14 6.99
CA SER A 383 9.45 -2.73 6.89
C SER A 383 8.59 -1.91 5.92
N ASP A 384 7.55 -2.49 5.33
CA ASP A 384 6.64 -1.78 4.45
C ASP A 384 5.79 -0.79 5.23
N PHE A 385 5.54 0.38 4.63
CA PHE A 385 4.70 1.38 5.25
C PHE A 385 3.21 1.05 5.04
N GLU A 386 2.43 1.33 6.07
CA GLU A 386 0.98 1.32 6.08
C GLU A 386 0.53 2.67 6.66
N LEU A 387 0.09 3.57 5.79
CA LEU A 387 -0.46 4.87 6.16
C LEU A 387 -1.95 4.70 6.43
N HIS A 388 -2.44 5.31 7.51
CA HIS A 388 -3.88 5.40 7.79
C HIS A 388 -4.52 6.61 7.11
N SER A 389 -3.77 7.64 6.74
CA SER A 389 -4.33 8.65 5.84
C SER A 389 -3.23 9.25 5.00
N LEU A 390 -3.50 9.36 3.70
CA LEU A 390 -2.65 10.10 2.78
C LEU A 390 -3.51 11.13 2.05
N GLN A 391 -3.13 12.39 2.19
CA GLN A 391 -3.67 13.47 1.36
C GLN A 391 -2.57 13.99 0.44
N LEU A 392 -2.89 14.09 -0.85
CA LEU A 392 -2.00 14.65 -1.86
C LEU A 392 -2.65 15.93 -2.41
N GLU A 393 -1.89 17.02 -2.42
CA GLU A 393 -2.31 18.29 -2.98
C GLU A 393 -1.26 18.78 -4.00
N ASP A 394 -1.72 19.23 -5.16
CA ASP A 394 -0.88 19.80 -6.23
C ASP A 394 0.34 18.93 -6.61
N VAL A 395 0.06 17.77 -7.19
CA VAL A 395 1.07 16.91 -7.81
C VAL A 395 1.10 17.20 -9.31
N LEU A 396 2.29 17.41 -9.88
CA LEU A 396 2.51 17.52 -11.31
C LEU A 396 3.84 16.85 -11.66
N VAL A 397 3.75 15.75 -12.41
CA VAL A 397 4.90 14.96 -12.84
C VAL A 397 4.89 14.85 -14.35
N THR A 398 6.05 15.11 -14.97
CA THR A 398 6.25 14.84 -16.40
C THR A 398 6.78 13.43 -16.57
N VAL A 399 6.08 12.60 -17.33
CA VAL A 399 6.42 11.19 -17.54
C VAL A 399 7.04 11.02 -18.92
N TYR A 400 8.21 10.37 -18.95
CA TYR A 400 8.86 9.89 -20.16
C TYR A 400 8.75 8.38 -20.21
N GLN A 401 8.00 7.87 -21.18
CA GLN A 401 7.76 6.44 -21.36
C GLN A 401 8.77 5.86 -22.38
N PRO A 402 9.14 4.56 -22.30
CA PRO A 402 9.96 3.90 -23.31
C PRO A 402 9.26 3.83 -24.69
N GLY A 403 10.02 3.51 -25.73
CA GLY A 403 9.50 3.32 -27.09
C GLY A 403 9.24 4.61 -27.88
N ASP A 404 10.02 5.67 -27.60
CA ASP A 404 9.89 7.01 -28.20
C ASP A 404 8.47 7.61 -28.08
N PHE A 405 7.78 7.27 -27.01
CA PHE A 405 6.48 7.84 -26.70
C PHE A 405 6.63 9.33 -26.34
N ARG A 406 5.66 10.15 -26.75
CA ARG A 406 5.70 11.58 -26.43
C ARG A 406 5.72 11.79 -24.91
N PRO A 407 6.48 12.77 -24.40
CA PRO A 407 6.37 13.15 -23.00
C PRO A 407 4.96 13.65 -22.70
N TYR A 408 4.40 13.27 -21.56
CA TYR A 408 3.09 13.73 -21.12
C TYR A 408 3.12 14.10 -19.65
N THR A 409 2.19 14.94 -19.23
CA THR A 409 2.06 15.37 -17.84
C THR A 409 0.93 14.62 -17.15
N ALA A 410 1.22 14.10 -15.96
CA ALA A 410 0.23 13.57 -15.03
C ALA A 410 0.17 14.50 -13.81
N SER A 411 -1.01 15.01 -13.51
CA SER A 411 -1.24 15.86 -12.35
C SER A 411 -2.39 15.35 -11.50
N ILE A 412 -2.29 15.59 -10.19
CA ILE A 412 -3.33 15.31 -9.22
C ILE A 412 -3.55 16.59 -8.45
N PHE A 413 -4.72 17.20 -8.61
CA PHE A 413 -5.07 18.42 -7.89
C PHE A 413 -5.31 18.12 -6.42
N ARG A 414 -6.05 17.04 -6.16
CA ARG A 414 -6.35 16.55 -4.82
C ARG A 414 -6.59 15.05 -4.82
N ALA A 415 -5.99 14.34 -3.88
CA ALA A 415 -6.26 12.93 -3.61
C ALA A 415 -6.43 12.70 -2.11
N ASP A 416 -7.54 12.09 -1.72
CA ASP A 416 -7.83 11.73 -0.33
C ASP A 416 -7.91 10.19 -0.22
N LEU A 417 -6.90 9.58 0.41
CA LEU A 417 -6.80 8.14 0.64
C LEU A 417 -6.95 7.84 2.14
N ARG A 418 -7.83 6.88 2.46
CA ARG A 418 -8.13 6.45 3.84
C ARG A 418 -7.21 5.37 4.39
N THR A 419 -6.50 4.68 3.52
CA THR A 419 -5.51 3.66 3.87
C THR A 419 -4.59 3.58 2.67
N LEU A 420 -3.29 3.56 2.88
CA LEU A 420 -2.33 3.29 1.82
C LEU A 420 -1.25 2.34 2.33
N ARG A 421 -1.39 1.07 1.97
CA ARG A 421 -0.44 0.01 2.26
C ARG A 421 0.45 -0.19 1.04
N LYS A 422 1.76 -0.27 1.26
CA LYS A 422 2.70 -0.54 0.18
C LYS A 422 2.45 -1.87 -0.54
N GLN A 423 1.96 -2.90 0.17
CA GLN A 423 1.59 -4.18 -0.46
C GLN A 423 0.33 -4.08 -1.34
N TRP A 424 -0.65 -3.26 -0.96
CA TRP A 424 -1.96 -3.15 -1.63
C TRP A 424 -2.09 -1.79 -2.35
N LEU A 425 -0.99 -1.27 -2.89
CA LEU A 425 -0.90 0.12 -3.32
C LEU A 425 -1.94 0.47 -4.41
N PHE A 426 -2.08 -0.38 -5.43
CA PHE A 426 -3.06 -0.15 -6.50
C PHE A 426 -4.50 -0.31 -6.01
N TYR A 427 -4.77 -1.34 -5.21
CA TYR A 427 -6.10 -1.57 -4.62
C TYR A 427 -6.56 -0.40 -3.76
N ASP A 428 -5.70 0.04 -2.85
CA ASP A 428 -5.97 1.13 -1.92
C ASP A 428 -6.16 2.47 -2.68
N PHE A 429 -5.45 2.67 -3.80
CA PHE A 429 -5.67 3.81 -4.70
C PHE A 429 -7.03 3.77 -5.39
N LEU A 430 -7.46 2.62 -5.91
CA LEU A 430 -8.81 2.46 -6.48
C LEU A 430 -9.91 2.63 -5.42
N HIS A 431 -9.59 2.30 -4.17
CA HIS A 431 -10.47 2.43 -3.00
C HIS A 431 -10.44 3.84 -2.35
N ALA A 432 -9.74 4.80 -2.96
CA ALA A 432 -9.64 6.18 -2.47
C ALA A 432 -11.00 6.86 -2.32
N GLU A 433 -11.10 7.85 -1.42
CA GLU A 433 -12.34 8.61 -1.18
C GLU A 433 -12.70 9.53 -2.34
N ASN A 434 -11.70 10.28 -2.78
CA ASN A 434 -11.80 11.18 -3.90
C ASN A 434 -10.41 11.37 -4.51
N VAL A 435 -10.32 11.31 -5.82
CA VAL A 435 -9.13 11.74 -6.57
C VAL A 435 -9.59 12.57 -7.74
N VAL A 436 -9.03 13.77 -7.90
CA VAL A 436 -9.27 14.62 -9.07
C VAL A 436 -7.92 15.04 -9.62
N GLY A 437 -7.73 14.85 -10.91
CA GLY A 437 -6.48 15.17 -11.58
C GLY A 437 -6.63 15.28 -13.08
N GLN A 438 -5.48 15.39 -13.74
CA GLN A 438 -5.38 15.48 -15.19
C GLN A 438 -4.30 14.51 -15.67
N PHE A 439 -4.61 13.75 -16.71
CA PHE A 439 -3.72 12.78 -17.34
C PHE A 439 -3.59 13.12 -18.83
N ASP A 440 -2.40 13.50 -19.29
CA ASP A 440 -2.15 13.95 -20.68
C ASP A 440 -3.17 14.99 -21.15
N ASN A 441 -3.31 16.06 -20.36
CA ASN A 441 -4.29 17.13 -20.52
C ASN A 441 -5.77 16.73 -20.43
N CYS A 442 -6.09 15.47 -20.15
CA CYS A 442 -7.45 14.95 -20.02
C CYS A 442 -7.86 14.87 -18.54
N LEU A 443 -9.04 15.39 -18.18
CA LEU A 443 -9.50 15.35 -16.80
C LEU A 443 -9.86 13.92 -16.39
N PHE A 444 -9.46 13.52 -15.19
CA PHE A 444 -9.93 12.29 -14.57
C PHE A 444 -10.45 12.54 -13.15
N SER A 445 -11.41 11.71 -12.75
CA SER A 445 -11.91 11.70 -11.37
C SER A 445 -12.20 10.29 -10.89
N LEU A 446 -11.94 10.07 -9.61
CA LEU A 446 -12.31 8.90 -8.84
C LEU A 446 -13.17 9.39 -7.69
N HIS A 447 -14.41 8.89 -7.60
CA HIS A 447 -15.32 9.30 -6.53
C HIS A 447 -16.30 8.17 -6.21
N LYS A 448 -16.89 8.23 -5.02
CA LYS A 448 -18.06 7.39 -4.71
C LYS A 448 -19.23 7.85 -5.60
N PRO A 449 -19.88 6.96 -6.37
CA PRO A 449 -21.03 7.34 -7.17
C PRO A 449 -22.13 7.90 -6.27
N GLN A 450 -22.69 9.05 -6.63
CA GLN A 450 -23.83 9.63 -5.90
C GLN A 450 -25.07 8.78 -6.19
N SER A 451 -25.75 8.32 -5.14
CA SER A 451 -27.01 7.57 -5.23
C SER A 451 -28.16 8.49 -5.64
N ILE A 452 -28.16 8.99 -6.88
CA ILE A 452 -29.33 9.65 -7.47
C ILE A 452 -30.26 8.53 -7.99
N GLY A 453 -30.93 7.87 -7.06
CA GLY A 453 -31.78 6.71 -7.30
C GLY A 453 -31.36 5.48 -6.50
N ARG A 454 -32.36 4.69 -6.10
CA ARG A 454 -32.32 3.55 -5.16
C ARG A 454 -31.42 2.37 -5.59
N THR A 455 -30.83 2.39 -6.79
CA THR A 455 -30.14 1.23 -7.40
C THR A 455 -28.73 0.98 -6.88
N THR A 456 -27.92 2.03 -6.64
CA THR A 456 -26.59 1.84 -6.01
C THR A 456 -26.72 1.45 -4.54
N GLU A 457 -27.79 1.89 -3.90
CA GLU A 457 -28.14 1.51 -2.53
C GLU A 457 -28.64 0.06 -2.47
N GLN A 458 -29.38 -0.44 -3.46
CA GLN A 458 -29.78 -1.85 -3.56
C GLN A 458 -28.57 -2.79 -3.69
N ASP A 459 -27.59 -2.50 -4.55
CA ASP A 459 -26.37 -3.32 -4.69
C ASP A 459 -25.51 -3.36 -3.41
N ILE A 460 -25.52 -2.26 -2.63
CA ILE A 460 -24.84 -2.17 -1.33
C ILE A 460 -25.70 -2.83 -0.23
N GLN A 461 -27.03 -2.74 -0.32
CA GLN A 461 -28.00 -3.33 0.61
C GLN A 461 -28.13 -4.84 0.45
N ASP A 462 -27.86 -5.38 -0.75
CA ASP A 462 -27.76 -6.83 -1.03
C ASP A 462 -26.64 -7.53 -0.25
N GLY A 463 -25.87 -6.78 0.55
CA GLY A 463 -24.94 -7.32 1.54
C GLY A 463 -23.61 -7.81 0.96
N LYS A 464 -23.51 -7.96 -0.37
CA LYS A 464 -22.35 -8.55 -1.05
C LYS A 464 -21.14 -7.62 -1.18
N TRP A 465 -21.37 -6.30 -1.27
CA TRP A 465 -20.31 -5.32 -1.58
C TRP A 465 -20.10 -4.31 -0.46
N SER A 466 -18.84 -4.00 -0.13
CA SER A 466 -18.51 -3.01 0.91
C SER A 466 -18.72 -1.60 0.39
N ARG A 467 -18.20 -1.37 -0.81
CA ARG A 467 -18.10 -0.05 -1.39
C ARG A 467 -18.01 -0.11 -2.90
N MET A 468 -18.50 0.93 -3.54
CA MET A 468 -18.35 1.19 -4.95
C MET A 468 -17.53 2.46 -5.19
N SER A 469 -16.62 2.43 -6.16
CA SER A 469 -15.83 3.57 -6.62
C SER A 469 -16.02 3.72 -8.12
N ARG A 470 -16.23 4.94 -8.58
CA ARG A 470 -16.37 5.28 -9.99
C ARG A 470 -15.16 6.06 -10.44
N ILE A 471 -14.46 5.53 -11.43
CA ILE A 471 -13.39 6.22 -12.13
C ILE A 471 -13.92 6.68 -13.48
N ARG A 472 -13.70 7.95 -13.80
CA ARG A 472 -14.02 8.51 -15.09
C ARG A 472 -12.81 9.22 -15.67
N ILE A 473 -12.49 8.91 -16.91
CA ILE A 473 -11.43 9.57 -17.67
C ILE A 473 -11.98 9.94 -19.04
N ASP A 474 -11.91 11.21 -19.40
CA ASP A 474 -12.53 11.71 -20.63
C ASP A 474 -11.45 12.13 -21.65
N GLY A 475 -11.39 11.44 -22.79
CA GLY A 475 -10.68 11.88 -23.98
C GLY A 475 -9.21 11.51 -24.06
N VAL A 476 -8.77 10.47 -23.35
CA VAL A 476 -7.39 9.98 -23.40
C VAL A 476 -7.09 9.49 -24.80
N ASN A 477 -5.92 9.84 -25.32
CA ASN A 477 -5.47 9.31 -26.61
C ASN A 477 -5.27 7.78 -26.50
N ILE A 478 -5.63 7.06 -27.56
CA ILE A 478 -5.60 5.58 -27.57
C ILE A 478 -4.19 5.00 -27.38
N ASP A 479 -3.17 5.78 -27.70
CA ASP A 479 -1.77 5.41 -27.61
C ASP A 479 -1.32 5.03 -26.19
N HIS A 480 -1.90 5.64 -25.16
CA HIS A 480 -1.69 5.24 -23.77
C HIS A 480 -2.16 3.82 -23.49
N MET A 481 -3.29 3.42 -24.08
CA MET A 481 -3.82 2.06 -23.94
C MET A 481 -2.91 1.05 -24.66
N GLN A 482 -2.43 1.38 -25.85
CA GLN A 482 -1.58 0.50 -26.66
C GLN A 482 -0.27 0.14 -25.96
N ASN A 483 0.38 1.13 -25.35
CA ASN A 483 1.67 0.94 -24.68
C ASN A 483 1.54 0.35 -23.25
N SER A 484 0.32 0.12 -22.78
CA SER A 484 0.04 -0.41 -21.44
C SER A 484 -0.29 -1.91 -21.40
N THR A 485 -0.53 -2.51 -22.57
CA THR A 485 -0.83 -3.95 -22.73
C THR A 485 0.47 -4.74 -22.90
N THR A 486 0.53 -5.94 -22.32
CA THR A 486 1.70 -6.84 -22.44
C THR A 486 1.84 -7.36 -23.87
N ASP A 487 0.70 -7.69 -24.47
CA ASP A 487 0.59 -8.22 -25.82
C ASP A 487 0.57 -7.09 -26.87
N LEU A 488 1.73 -6.77 -27.46
CA LEU A 488 1.85 -5.85 -28.59
C LEU A 488 1.00 -6.24 -29.82
N GLY A 489 0.57 -7.51 -29.91
CA GLY A 489 -0.33 -8.02 -30.94
C GLY A 489 -1.82 -7.92 -30.62
N GLY A 490 -2.18 -7.37 -29.46
CA GLY A 490 -3.56 -7.31 -28.97
C GLY A 490 -4.50 -6.47 -29.85
N PRO A 491 -5.82 -6.60 -29.66
CA PRO A 491 -6.86 -5.93 -30.45
C PRO A 491 -6.80 -4.39 -30.38
N LEU A 492 -6.34 -3.85 -29.26
CA LEU A 492 -6.14 -2.40 -29.08
C LEU A 492 -4.94 -1.87 -29.89
N SER A 493 -3.97 -2.72 -30.21
CA SER A 493 -2.81 -2.38 -31.05
C SER A 493 -3.22 -2.03 -32.48
N TRP A 494 -4.34 -2.58 -32.98
CA TRP A 494 -4.82 -2.30 -34.34
C TRP A 494 -5.30 -0.86 -34.53
N ILE A 495 -5.55 -0.12 -33.44
CA ILE A 495 -6.11 1.23 -33.45
C ILE A 495 -5.02 2.28 -33.60
N THR A 496 -4.66 2.63 -34.83
CA THR A 496 -3.61 3.63 -35.11
C THR A 496 -3.85 5.03 -34.50
N SER A 497 -5.10 5.48 -34.37
CA SER A 497 -5.41 6.78 -33.77
C SER A 497 -6.85 6.83 -33.25
N GLY A 498 -7.08 7.64 -32.22
CA GLY A 498 -8.41 7.89 -31.67
C GLY A 498 -8.34 8.36 -30.22
N LYS A 499 -9.50 8.67 -29.65
CA LYS A 499 -9.65 9.01 -28.23
C LYS A 499 -10.57 8.02 -27.54
N VAL A 500 -10.35 7.81 -26.25
CA VAL A 500 -11.14 6.91 -25.41
C VAL A 500 -11.67 7.70 -24.23
N ASP A 501 -12.97 7.60 -24.02
CA ASP A 501 -13.60 7.97 -22.77
C ASP A 501 -13.90 6.67 -22.02
N ALA A 502 -13.44 6.57 -20.78
CA ALA A 502 -13.59 5.36 -19.97
C ALA A 502 -14.33 5.70 -18.67
N VAL A 503 -15.36 4.92 -18.36
CA VAL A 503 -16.04 4.94 -17.07
C VAL A 503 -15.94 3.54 -16.47
N LEU A 504 -15.32 3.44 -15.31
CA LEU A 504 -15.10 2.19 -14.60
C LEU A 504 -15.81 2.26 -13.25
N ASP A 505 -16.78 1.38 -13.07
CA ASP A 505 -17.53 1.20 -11.85
C ASP A 505 -16.98 -0.03 -11.12
N ILE A 506 -16.21 0.21 -10.07
CA ILE A 506 -15.46 -0.80 -9.32
C ILE A 506 -16.23 -1.11 -8.03
N LYS A 507 -16.60 -2.38 -7.86
CA LYS A 507 -17.25 -2.92 -6.65
C LYS A 507 -16.23 -3.71 -5.83
N PHE A 508 -16.03 -3.30 -4.59
CA PHE A 508 -15.08 -3.92 -3.67
C PHE A 508 -15.75 -4.96 -2.78
N PRO A 509 -15.10 -6.11 -2.54
CA PRO A 509 -15.62 -7.12 -1.62
C PRO A 509 -15.64 -6.59 -0.18
N ARG A 510 -16.49 -7.17 0.68
CA ARG A 510 -16.45 -6.91 2.12
C ARG A 510 -15.34 -7.71 2.78
N ASP A 511 -14.72 -7.09 3.78
CA ASP A 511 -13.84 -7.82 4.69
C ASP A 511 -14.72 -8.66 5.64
N PRO A 512 -14.33 -9.92 5.91
CA PRO A 512 -15.14 -10.84 6.72
C PRO A 512 -15.29 -10.39 8.19
N GLU A 513 -14.43 -9.50 8.67
CA GLU A 513 -14.55 -8.96 10.05
C GLU A 513 -15.72 -7.97 10.20
N ASP A 514 -16.08 -7.25 9.14
CA ASP A 514 -17.21 -6.32 9.12
C ASP A 514 -18.56 -7.02 8.93
N GLU A 515 -18.57 -8.27 8.46
CA GLU A 515 -19.79 -9.07 8.26
C GLU A 515 -20.53 -9.32 9.58
N PHE A 516 -19.80 -9.60 10.67
CA PHE A 516 -20.41 -10.00 11.94
C PHE A 516 -21.23 -8.89 12.62
N LEU A 517 -20.84 -7.63 12.42
CA LEU A 517 -21.43 -6.48 13.11
C LEU A 517 -22.72 -5.99 12.42
N LEU A 518 -22.84 -6.22 11.11
CA LEU A 518 -23.96 -5.75 10.29
C LEU A 518 -24.94 -6.85 9.90
N ASN A 519 -24.52 -8.12 9.76
CA ASN A 519 -25.45 -9.22 9.47
C ASN A 519 -26.51 -9.39 10.60
N ALA A 520 -26.18 -8.99 11.83
CA ALA A 520 -27.13 -8.90 12.94
C ALA A 520 -28.20 -7.81 12.76
N LEU A 521 -27.91 -6.75 11.99
CA LEU A 521 -28.82 -5.63 11.72
C LEU A 521 -29.60 -5.80 10.40
N PHE A 522 -28.98 -6.43 9.38
CA PHE A 522 -29.61 -6.63 8.07
C PHE A 522 -30.53 -7.86 8.00
N GLY A 523 -30.33 -8.87 8.85
CA GLY A 523 -31.18 -10.06 8.89
C GLY A 523 -32.65 -9.73 9.20
N GLU A 524 -32.92 -8.69 9.98
CA GLU A 524 -34.28 -8.26 10.35
C GLU A 524 -34.96 -7.38 9.27
N LEU A 525 -34.16 -6.75 8.39
CA LEU A 525 -34.62 -5.78 7.38
C LEU A 525 -34.76 -6.41 5.97
N ALA A 526 -34.01 -7.46 5.67
CA ALA A 526 -34.01 -8.14 4.38
C ALA A 526 -35.33 -8.87 4.07
N ASP A 527 -35.95 -9.50 5.07
CA ASP A 527 -37.22 -10.24 4.90
C ASP A 527 -38.40 -9.32 4.55
N ALA A 528 -38.43 -8.10 5.10
CA ALA A 528 -39.49 -7.13 4.83
C ALA A 528 -39.42 -6.54 3.40
N ILE A 529 -38.23 -6.51 2.79
CA ILE A 529 -37.97 -5.80 1.52
C ILE A 529 -38.03 -6.75 0.31
N THR A 530 -37.70 -8.03 0.49
CA THR A 530 -37.81 -9.05 -0.57
C THR A 530 -39.23 -9.14 -1.14
N THR A 531 -40.24 -8.86 -0.31
CA THR A 531 -41.66 -8.81 -0.70
C THR A 531 -42.01 -7.60 -1.60
N ALA A 532 -41.20 -6.53 -1.58
CA ALA A 532 -41.41 -5.33 -2.41
C ALA A 532 -40.57 -5.33 -3.71
N ALA A 533 -39.62 -6.26 -3.86
CA ALA A 533 -38.59 -6.24 -4.90
C ALA A 533 -38.99 -6.91 -6.24
N SER A 534 -40.10 -7.65 -6.30
CA SER A 534 -40.52 -8.35 -7.52
C SER A 534 -41.18 -7.46 -8.59
N ALA A 535 -41.26 -6.14 -8.39
CA ALA A 535 -42.07 -5.23 -9.21
C ALA A 535 -41.30 -4.25 -10.12
N SER A 536 -39.96 -4.18 -10.11
CA SER A 536 -39.22 -3.19 -10.92
C SER A 536 -38.13 -3.82 -11.78
N LEU A 537 -38.29 -3.68 -13.10
CA LEU A 537 -37.41 -4.20 -14.15
C LEU A 537 -35.99 -3.58 -14.10
N ASN A 538 -35.00 -4.43 -14.33
CA ASN A 538 -33.56 -4.17 -14.44
C ASN A 538 -33.23 -2.95 -15.31
N ILE A 539 -32.61 -1.94 -14.69
CA ILE A 539 -31.89 -0.89 -15.39
C ILE A 539 -30.49 -0.83 -14.77
N ASP A 540 -29.60 -1.72 -15.24
CA ASP A 540 -28.14 -1.70 -14.97
C ASP A 540 -27.49 -0.51 -15.69
N ARG A 541 -27.98 0.72 -15.47
CA ARG A 541 -27.43 1.93 -16.10
C ARG A 541 -26.58 2.67 -15.09
N ILE A 542 -25.35 2.96 -15.48
CA ILE A 542 -24.42 3.86 -14.80
C ILE A 542 -25.06 5.27 -14.80
N PRO A 543 -25.50 5.82 -13.65
CA PRO A 543 -26.11 7.15 -13.59
C PRO A 543 -25.11 8.24 -13.98
N GLY A 544 -25.56 9.26 -14.73
CA GLY A 544 -24.75 10.43 -15.13
C GLY A 544 -24.13 10.36 -16.53
N GLN A 545 -24.47 9.35 -17.33
CA GLN A 545 -24.01 9.23 -18.71
C GLN A 545 -25.09 9.66 -19.72
N ARG A 546 -24.66 10.24 -20.86
CA ARG A 546 -25.56 10.56 -21.97
C ARG A 546 -26.09 9.26 -22.58
N GLU A 547 -27.40 9.19 -22.78
CA GLU A 547 -28.07 8.09 -23.46
C GLU A 547 -27.51 7.93 -24.88
N LEU A 548 -27.09 6.71 -25.20
CA LEU A 548 -26.61 6.37 -26.54
C LEU A 548 -27.82 6.07 -27.44
N ALA A 549 -27.77 6.50 -28.69
CA ALA A 549 -28.81 6.18 -29.67
C ALA A 549 -28.84 4.68 -30.06
N LYS A 550 -27.74 3.95 -29.80
CA LYS A 550 -27.62 2.50 -29.98
C LYS A 550 -27.12 1.89 -28.67
N PRO A 551 -27.57 0.67 -28.30
CA PRO A 551 -27.04 0.00 -27.14
C PRO A 551 -25.52 -0.22 -27.30
N PRO A 552 -24.75 -0.20 -26.20
CA PRO A 552 -23.33 -0.49 -26.25
C PRO A 552 -23.09 -1.93 -26.72
N LEU A 553 -21.92 -2.17 -27.30
CA LEU A 553 -21.50 -3.51 -27.70
C LEU A 553 -21.17 -4.32 -26.45
N THR A 554 -21.93 -5.38 -26.22
CA THR A 554 -21.79 -6.26 -25.05
C THR A 554 -21.82 -7.72 -25.50
N VAL A 555 -21.02 -8.56 -24.87
CA VAL A 555 -21.07 -10.01 -25.04
C VAL A 555 -22.13 -10.57 -24.07
N PRO A 556 -22.98 -11.53 -24.47
CA PRO A 556 -23.84 -12.23 -23.52
C PRO A 556 -22.99 -12.85 -22.40
N SER A 557 -23.37 -12.62 -21.15
CA SER A 557 -22.67 -13.15 -19.98
C SER A 557 -22.77 -14.67 -19.97
N THR A 558 -21.64 -15.37 -20.10
CA THR A 558 -21.58 -16.81 -19.85
C THR A 558 -21.78 -17.06 -18.36
N ASN A 559 -22.75 -17.88 -17.97
CA ASN A 559 -23.11 -18.19 -16.57
C ASN A 559 -21.97 -18.87 -15.76
N GLU A 560 -20.83 -19.15 -16.39
CA GLU A 560 -19.67 -19.84 -15.80
C GLU A 560 -19.01 -19.07 -14.64
N ASN A 561 -19.29 -17.78 -14.46
CA ASN A 561 -18.67 -16.97 -13.41
C ASN A 561 -19.43 -16.95 -12.06
N GLU A 562 -20.66 -17.50 -12.01
CA GLU A 562 -21.50 -17.50 -10.80
C GLU A 562 -21.19 -18.65 -9.83
N GLU A 563 -20.45 -19.69 -10.25
CA GLU A 563 -20.37 -20.97 -9.53
C GLU A 563 -19.22 -21.10 -8.49
N VAL A 564 -18.43 -20.06 -8.20
CA VAL A 564 -17.39 -20.12 -7.15
C VAL A 564 -17.75 -19.19 -5.99
N ALA A 565 -18.75 -19.62 -5.22
CA ALA A 565 -19.14 -18.96 -3.98
C ALA A 565 -18.02 -19.07 -2.93
N GLY A 566 -17.53 -17.93 -2.43
CA GLY A 566 -16.70 -17.89 -1.20
C GLY A 566 -15.35 -17.18 -1.28
N LYS A 567 -14.91 -16.67 -2.44
CA LYS A 567 -13.68 -15.86 -2.52
C LYS A 567 -14.00 -14.37 -2.71
N PRO A 568 -13.34 -13.45 -1.99
CA PRO A 568 -13.50 -12.02 -2.22
C PRO A 568 -13.03 -11.68 -3.64
N ARG A 569 -13.91 -11.05 -4.41
CA ARG A 569 -13.70 -10.67 -5.81
C ARG A 569 -13.92 -9.18 -5.96
N VAL A 570 -13.19 -8.55 -6.85
CA VAL A 570 -13.42 -7.19 -7.31
C VAL A 570 -14.15 -7.30 -8.66
N VAL A 571 -15.30 -6.66 -8.76
CA VAL A 571 -16.07 -6.59 -10.01
C VAL A 571 -15.90 -5.20 -10.58
N ILE A 572 -15.56 -5.14 -11.85
CA ILE A 572 -15.32 -3.88 -12.57
C ILE A 572 -16.24 -3.87 -13.78
N ASP A 573 -17.24 -3.00 -13.73
CA ASP A 573 -18.13 -2.71 -14.86
C ASP A 573 -17.51 -1.55 -15.65
N ILE A 574 -17.20 -1.77 -16.92
CA ILE A 574 -16.41 -0.87 -17.75
C ILE A 574 -17.24 -0.44 -18.95
N ASP A 575 -17.46 0.86 -19.10
CA ASP A 575 -17.97 1.47 -20.33
C ASP A 575 -16.86 2.24 -21.03
N LEU A 576 -16.45 1.75 -22.19
CA LEU A 576 -15.45 2.35 -23.06
C LEU A 576 -16.14 2.98 -24.27
N ARG A 577 -15.92 4.28 -24.48
CA ARG A 577 -16.43 5.01 -25.63
C ARG A 577 -15.28 5.50 -26.47
N PHE A 578 -15.08 4.85 -27.60
CA PHE A 578 -14.05 5.23 -28.54
C PHE A 578 -14.57 6.29 -29.50
N ARG A 579 -13.80 7.37 -29.71
CA ARG A 579 -14.11 8.51 -30.58
C ARG A 579 -13.04 8.68 -31.64
N ASP A 580 -13.46 9.10 -32.83
CA ASP A 580 -12.61 9.40 -33.99
C ASP A 580 -11.56 8.31 -34.29
N LEU A 581 -12.03 7.05 -34.30
CA LEU A 581 -11.16 5.89 -34.46
C LEU A 581 -10.62 5.73 -35.87
N LYS A 582 -9.35 5.35 -35.97
CA LYS A 582 -8.75 4.78 -37.17
C LYS A 582 -8.04 3.50 -36.80
N ALA A 583 -8.41 2.41 -37.47
CA ALA A 583 -7.80 1.12 -37.29
C ALA A 583 -7.11 0.65 -38.58
N ALA A 584 -6.00 -0.04 -38.43
CA ALA A 584 -5.28 -0.70 -39.50
C ALA A 584 -5.12 -2.18 -39.17
N VAL A 585 -5.08 -3.01 -40.21
CA VAL A 585 -4.79 -4.43 -40.04
C VAL A 585 -3.33 -4.57 -39.60
N PRO A 586 -3.02 -5.29 -38.51
CA PRO A 586 -1.64 -5.50 -38.09
C PRO A 586 -0.87 -6.28 -39.16
N LEU A 587 0.44 -6.03 -39.25
CA LEU A 587 1.33 -6.87 -40.05
C LEU A 587 1.39 -8.25 -39.41
N PHE A 588 0.98 -9.29 -40.14
CA PHE A 588 0.89 -10.65 -39.61
C PHE A 588 2.27 -11.16 -39.19
N THR A 589 2.50 -11.31 -37.89
CA THR A 589 3.54 -12.19 -37.36
C THR A 589 2.97 -13.61 -37.22
N GLN A 590 3.83 -14.63 -37.22
CA GLN A 590 3.42 -16.04 -37.21
C GLN A 590 2.71 -16.47 -35.90
N ASP A 591 2.64 -15.57 -34.91
CA ASP A 591 2.16 -15.83 -33.54
C ASP A 591 0.69 -15.45 -33.30
N LEU A 592 0.01 -14.88 -34.29
CA LEU A 592 -1.42 -14.58 -34.16
C LEU A 592 -2.24 -15.88 -34.17
N SER A 593 -2.94 -16.16 -33.06
CA SER A 593 -3.91 -17.25 -32.95
C SER A 593 -4.83 -17.30 -34.18
N TYR A 594 -4.94 -18.48 -34.80
CA TYR A 594 -5.67 -18.78 -36.02
C TYR A 594 -7.15 -18.33 -36.02
N VAL A 595 -7.76 -18.20 -34.83
CA VAL A 595 -9.15 -17.71 -34.66
C VAL A 595 -9.27 -16.21 -34.99
N ASN A 596 -8.18 -15.45 -34.90
CA ASN A 596 -8.15 -14.00 -35.01
C ASN A 596 -8.05 -13.50 -36.47
N ASN A 597 -7.40 -14.25 -37.37
CA ASN A 597 -7.13 -13.76 -38.74
C ASN A 597 -8.42 -13.53 -39.58
N ALA A 598 -9.44 -14.38 -39.41
CA ALA A 598 -10.68 -14.25 -40.15
C ALA A 598 -11.53 -13.03 -39.72
N LEU A 599 -11.45 -12.63 -38.45
CA LEU A 599 -12.27 -11.54 -37.88
C LEU A 599 -11.55 -10.19 -37.86
N ILE A 600 -10.22 -10.16 -37.92
CA ILE A 600 -9.43 -8.92 -37.96
C ILE A 600 -9.92 -7.95 -39.04
N ARG A 601 -9.98 -8.38 -40.31
CA ARG A 601 -10.38 -7.47 -41.41
C ARG A 601 -11.82 -6.96 -41.26
N PRO A 602 -12.81 -7.82 -40.97
CA PRO A 602 -14.17 -7.35 -40.65
C PRO A 602 -14.24 -6.37 -39.47
N ILE A 603 -13.48 -6.61 -38.40
CA ILE A 603 -13.44 -5.72 -37.22
C ILE A 603 -12.85 -4.37 -37.59
N VAL A 604 -11.67 -4.35 -38.23
CA VAL A 604 -11.03 -3.10 -38.68
C VAL A 604 -11.94 -2.33 -39.64
N ALA A 605 -12.59 -3.03 -40.59
CA ALA A 605 -13.56 -2.41 -41.49
C ALA A 605 -14.77 -1.82 -40.74
N PHE A 606 -15.26 -2.52 -39.71
CA PHE A 606 -16.36 -2.04 -38.86
C PHE A 606 -15.96 -0.79 -38.07
N MET A 607 -14.77 -0.77 -37.47
CA MET A 607 -14.25 0.37 -36.71
C MET A 607 -14.08 1.61 -37.59
N ASN A 608 -13.49 1.45 -38.78
CA ASN A 608 -13.33 2.55 -39.73
C ASN A 608 -14.67 3.05 -40.29
N ALA A 609 -15.65 2.16 -40.49
CA ALA A 609 -16.99 2.54 -40.92
C ALA A 609 -17.77 3.31 -39.83
N HIS A 610 -17.49 3.04 -38.55
CA HIS A 610 -18.15 3.67 -37.39
C HIS A 610 -17.17 4.50 -36.56
N HIS A 611 -16.25 5.21 -37.22
CA HIS A 611 -15.15 5.92 -36.56
C HIS A 611 -15.60 7.00 -35.57
N THR A 612 -16.80 7.57 -35.72
CA THR A 612 -17.27 8.69 -34.89
C THR A 612 -17.46 8.30 -33.42
N LEU A 613 -18.07 7.14 -33.16
CA LEU A 613 -18.36 6.67 -31.81
C LEU A 613 -18.60 5.16 -31.80
N VAL A 614 -17.78 4.42 -31.07
CA VAL A 614 -17.97 2.99 -30.79
C VAL A 614 -18.07 2.79 -29.28
N PRO A 615 -19.27 2.59 -28.72
CA PRO A 615 -19.47 2.29 -27.31
C PRO A 615 -19.33 0.79 -27.06
N ILE A 616 -18.51 0.39 -26.10
CA ILE A 616 -18.24 -0.99 -25.71
C ILE A 616 -18.43 -1.09 -24.21
N HIS A 617 -19.31 -2.00 -23.78
CA HIS A 617 -19.54 -2.28 -22.38
C HIS A 617 -19.04 -3.69 -22.06
N CYS A 618 -18.12 -3.79 -21.11
CA CYS A 618 -17.56 -5.06 -20.66
C CYS A 618 -17.51 -5.13 -19.14
N ARG A 619 -17.66 -6.35 -18.61
CA ARG A 619 -17.58 -6.64 -17.19
C ARG A 619 -16.39 -7.55 -16.94
N VAL A 620 -15.53 -7.14 -16.01
CA VAL A 620 -14.34 -7.87 -15.59
C VAL A 620 -14.50 -8.28 -14.13
N ILE A 621 -14.25 -9.55 -13.82
CA ILE A 621 -14.37 -10.10 -12.46
C ILE A 621 -13.01 -10.66 -12.09
N LYS A 622 -12.38 -10.11 -11.06
CA LYS A 622 -11.04 -10.50 -10.63
C LYS A 622 -11.02 -10.92 -9.18
N ASP A 623 -10.33 -12.00 -8.84
CA ASP A 623 -10.12 -12.37 -7.44
C ASP A 623 -9.22 -11.34 -6.74
N LEU A 624 -9.48 -11.06 -5.45
CA LEU A 624 -8.74 -10.08 -4.65
C LEU A 624 -7.24 -10.37 -4.59
N ASN A 625 -6.83 -11.65 -4.64
CA ASN A 625 -5.43 -12.08 -4.64
C ASN A 625 -4.61 -11.53 -5.82
N HIS A 626 -5.24 -11.10 -6.91
CA HIS A 626 -4.52 -10.49 -8.04
C HIS A 626 -4.08 -9.06 -7.76
N PHE A 627 -4.68 -8.42 -6.75
CA PHE A 627 -4.32 -7.08 -6.28
C PHE A 627 -3.27 -7.12 -5.17
N ASP A 628 -3.04 -8.28 -4.56
CA ASP A 628 -2.04 -8.45 -3.51
C ASP A 628 -0.63 -8.32 -4.08
N GLY A 629 0.11 -7.30 -3.63
CA GLY A 629 1.43 -6.96 -4.14
C GLY A 629 1.41 -6.13 -5.43
N ALA A 630 0.24 -5.77 -5.96
CA ALA A 630 0.14 -5.01 -7.19
C ALA A 630 0.23 -3.50 -6.94
N TRP A 631 1.18 -2.83 -7.59
CA TRP A 631 1.38 -1.38 -7.55
C TRP A 631 0.79 -0.68 -8.76
N THR A 632 0.69 -1.39 -9.89
CA THR A 632 0.16 -0.87 -11.14
C THR A 632 -0.94 -1.76 -11.69
N MET A 633 -1.73 -1.20 -12.61
CA MET A 633 -2.76 -1.96 -13.34
C MET A 633 -2.16 -3.12 -14.15
N TRP A 634 -0.91 -3.00 -14.61
CA TRP A 634 -0.24 -4.02 -15.40
C TRP A 634 0.00 -5.31 -14.60
N GLU A 635 0.51 -5.22 -13.36
CA GLU A 635 0.80 -6.39 -12.48
C GLU A 635 -0.46 -7.20 -12.10
N THR A 636 -1.64 -6.57 -12.14
CA THR A 636 -2.92 -7.26 -11.94
C THR A 636 -3.38 -8.05 -13.17
N GLY A 637 -2.79 -7.78 -14.35
CA GLY A 637 -3.24 -8.29 -15.65
C GLY A 637 -4.59 -7.70 -16.09
N LEU A 638 -5.08 -6.65 -15.42
CA LEU A 638 -6.40 -6.07 -15.70
C LEU A 638 -6.46 -5.46 -17.10
N MET A 639 -5.38 -4.85 -17.57
CA MET A 639 -5.33 -4.23 -18.90
C MET A 639 -5.47 -5.26 -20.03
N ASP A 640 -4.79 -6.39 -19.89
CA ASP A 640 -4.85 -7.47 -20.88
C ASP A 640 -6.26 -8.08 -20.92
N GLU A 641 -6.90 -8.27 -19.76
CA GLU A 641 -8.29 -8.76 -19.66
C GLU A 641 -9.31 -7.78 -20.26
N ILE A 642 -9.14 -6.48 -20.02
CA ILE A 642 -9.97 -5.43 -20.67
C ILE A 642 -9.82 -5.49 -22.19
N SER A 643 -8.58 -5.63 -22.68
CA SER A 643 -8.31 -5.70 -24.11
C SER A 643 -9.01 -6.92 -24.75
N GLN A 644 -8.96 -8.07 -24.09
CA GLN A 644 -9.61 -9.31 -24.53
C GLN A 644 -11.14 -9.18 -24.54
N LYS A 645 -11.74 -8.66 -23.46
CA LYS A 645 -13.19 -8.43 -23.40
C LYS A 645 -13.68 -7.42 -24.43
N THR A 646 -12.86 -6.40 -24.73
CA THR A 646 -13.14 -5.42 -25.78
C THR A 646 -13.16 -6.09 -27.15
N TYR A 647 -12.21 -7.00 -27.41
CA TYR A 647 -12.19 -7.80 -28.63
C TYR A 647 -13.39 -8.73 -28.73
N ASP A 648 -13.73 -9.45 -27.68
CA ASP A 648 -14.87 -10.37 -27.68
C ASP A 648 -16.18 -9.62 -28.01
N ALA A 649 -16.36 -8.42 -27.46
CA ALA A 649 -17.53 -7.56 -27.76
C ALA A 649 -17.57 -7.15 -29.23
N LEU A 650 -16.44 -6.75 -29.81
CA LEU A 650 -16.34 -6.39 -31.23
C LEU A 650 -16.54 -7.60 -32.14
N ALA A 651 -15.88 -8.72 -31.83
CA ALA A 651 -15.96 -9.96 -32.59
C ALA A 651 -17.39 -10.51 -32.60
N TYR A 652 -18.05 -10.53 -31.43
CA TYR A 652 -19.44 -10.94 -31.30
C TYR A 652 -20.35 -10.06 -32.17
N HIS A 653 -20.26 -8.73 -32.04
CA HIS A 653 -21.09 -7.83 -32.83
C HIS A 653 -20.85 -7.96 -34.35
N VAL A 654 -19.59 -8.01 -34.79
CA VAL A 654 -19.24 -8.12 -36.21
C VAL A 654 -19.69 -9.46 -36.79
N SER A 655 -19.56 -10.55 -36.02
CA SER A 655 -20.04 -11.87 -36.45
C SER A 655 -21.57 -11.88 -36.62
N GLN A 656 -22.32 -11.27 -35.70
CA GLN A 656 -23.78 -11.13 -35.81
C GLN A 656 -24.19 -10.28 -37.00
N VAL A 657 -23.54 -9.13 -37.22
CA VAL A 657 -23.84 -8.26 -38.37
C VAL A 657 -23.54 -8.97 -39.69
N ASN A 658 -22.41 -9.68 -39.78
CA ASN A 658 -22.04 -10.45 -40.97
C ASN A 658 -23.02 -11.61 -41.20
N MET A 659 -23.39 -12.34 -40.15
CA MET A 659 -24.39 -13.41 -40.21
C MET A 659 -25.74 -12.87 -40.68
N ASN A 660 -26.23 -11.76 -40.13
CA ASN A 660 -27.50 -11.15 -40.55
C ASN A 660 -27.46 -10.70 -42.01
N ARG A 661 -26.36 -10.08 -42.46
CA ARG A 661 -26.17 -9.73 -43.88
C ARG A 661 -26.18 -10.97 -44.78
N ARG A 662 -25.49 -12.04 -44.38
CA ARG A 662 -25.48 -13.32 -45.11
C ARG A 662 -26.85 -13.96 -45.15
N VAL A 663 -27.58 -14.00 -44.03
CA VAL A 663 -28.95 -14.54 -43.97
C VAL A 663 -29.88 -13.76 -44.90
N LYS A 664 -29.79 -12.42 -44.93
CA LYS A 664 -30.56 -11.59 -45.86
C LYS A 664 -30.18 -11.85 -47.32
N ALA A 665 -28.89 -11.89 -47.63
CA ALA A 665 -28.42 -12.14 -49.00
C ALA A 665 -28.80 -13.54 -49.49
N VAL A 666 -28.61 -14.57 -48.66
CA VAL A 666 -29.02 -15.94 -48.94
C VAL A 666 -30.53 -16.06 -49.03
N GLY A 667 -31.29 -15.33 -48.20
CA GLY A 667 -32.75 -15.28 -48.27
C GLY A 667 -33.26 -14.65 -49.57
N VAL A 668 -32.65 -13.56 -50.04
CA VAL A 668 -32.98 -12.95 -51.33
C VAL A 668 -32.60 -13.89 -52.48
N TRP A 669 -31.41 -14.49 -52.42
CA TRP A 669 -30.95 -15.44 -53.43
C TRP A 669 -31.82 -16.70 -53.48
N SER A 670 -32.21 -17.24 -52.33
CA SER A 670 -33.08 -18.42 -52.25
C SER A 670 -34.49 -18.09 -52.75
N LEU A 671 -35.04 -16.91 -52.43
CA LEU A 671 -36.32 -16.44 -52.97
C LEU A 671 -36.26 -16.25 -54.49
N GLN A 672 -35.17 -15.71 -55.01
CA GLN A 672 -34.95 -15.56 -56.45
C GLN A 672 -34.86 -16.92 -57.15
N MET A 673 -34.15 -17.89 -56.54
CA MET A 673 -34.03 -19.24 -57.06
C MET A 673 -35.36 -20.00 -57.02
N THR A 674 -36.13 -19.91 -55.94
CA THR A 674 -37.45 -20.57 -55.84
C THR A 674 -38.44 -19.95 -56.81
N ALA A 675 -38.48 -18.62 -56.95
CA ALA A 675 -39.32 -17.95 -57.94
C ALA A 675 -38.95 -18.37 -59.37
N SER A 676 -37.65 -18.45 -59.68
CA SER A 676 -37.18 -18.92 -60.99
C SER A 676 -37.52 -20.38 -61.24
N ALA A 677 -37.42 -21.24 -60.22
CA ALA A 677 -37.82 -22.64 -60.31
C ALA A 677 -39.33 -22.81 -60.52
N ILE A 678 -40.16 -22.01 -59.84
CA ILE A 678 -41.62 -21.99 -60.02
C ILE A 678 -41.97 -21.52 -61.43
N LEU A 679 -41.35 -20.44 -61.91
CA LEU A 679 -41.55 -19.94 -63.28
C LEU A 679 -41.14 -20.97 -64.33
N ASN A 680 -40.01 -21.67 -64.12
CA ASN A 680 -39.58 -22.74 -65.02
C ASN A 680 -40.51 -23.96 -64.97
N ALA A 681 -41.04 -24.33 -63.80
CA ALA A 681 -42.02 -25.40 -63.68
C ALA A 681 -43.35 -25.03 -64.37
N LEU A 682 -43.83 -23.80 -64.20
CA LEU A 682 -45.01 -23.27 -64.89
C LEU A 682 -44.78 -23.24 -66.40
N ARG A 683 -43.61 -22.78 -66.86
CA ARG A 683 -43.24 -22.77 -68.28
C ARG A 683 -43.24 -24.19 -68.86
N ASN A 684 -42.63 -25.15 -68.17
CA ASN A 684 -42.61 -26.55 -68.60
C ASN A 684 -44.01 -27.18 -68.63
N HIS A 685 -44.95 -26.72 -67.79
CA HIS A 685 -46.34 -27.21 -67.80
C HIS A 685 -47.21 -26.53 -68.86
N ILE A 686 -46.95 -25.24 -69.17
CA ILE A 686 -47.68 -24.46 -70.17
C ILE A 686 -47.20 -24.77 -71.59
N ASP A 687 -45.91 -25.02 -71.81
CA ASP A 687 -45.34 -25.31 -73.13
C ASP A 687 -46.02 -26.48 -73.88
N PRO A 688 -46.40 -27.62 -73.27
CA PRO A 688 -47.17 -28.67 -73.97
C PRO A 688 -48.62 -28.27 -74.28
N MET A 689 -49.24 -27.39 -73.50
CA MET A 689 -50.58 -26.86 -73.82
C MET A 689 -50.52 -25.77 -74.90
N ALA A 690 -49.47 -24.95 -74.88
CA ALA A 690 -49.22 -23.94 -75.90
C ALA A 690 -48.87 -24.59 -77.25
N SER A 691 -48.15 -25.71 -77.28
CA SER A 691 -47.90 -26.46 -78.52
C SER A 691 -49.18 -27.09 -79.06
N GLN A 692 -50.04 -27.67 -78.21
CA GLN A 692 -51.35 -28.20 -78.62
C GLN A 692 -52.29 -27.11 -79.12
N LEU A 693 -52.35 -25.95 -78.46
CA LEU A 693 -53.13 -24.80 -78.94
C LEU A 693 -52.57 -24.24 -80.25
N ARG A 694 -51.25 -24.22 -80.41
CA ARG A 694 -50.60 -23.77 -81.65
C ARG A 694 -50.91 -24.72 -82.80
N GLU A 695 -50.96 -26.04 -82.58
CA GLU A 695 -51.40 -27.03 -83.56
C GLU A 695 -52.88 -26.87 -83.93
N VAL A 696 -53.77 -26.63 -82.95
CA VAL A 696 -55.20 -26.36 -83.20
C VAL A 696 -55.42 -25.05 -83.99
N TYR A 697 -54.60 -24.03 -83.76
CA TYR A 697 -54.64 -22.78 -84.53
C TYR A 697 -54.08 -22.92 -85.96
N TYR A 698 -53.07 -23.78 -86.18
CA TYR A 698 -52.58 -24.09 -87.53
C TYR A 698 -53.62 -24.82 -88.40
N VAL A 699 -54.49 -25.63 -87.79
CA VAL A 699 -55.61 -26.30 -88.47
C VAL A 699 -56.72 -25.30 -88.86
N ASN A 700 -56.83 -24.16 -88.18
CA ASN A 700 -57.85 -23.12 -88.39
C ASN A 700 -57.29 -21.79 -88.95
N GLY A 701 -56.33 -21.85 -89.90
CA GLY A 701 -56.19 -20.88 -91.00
C GLY A 701 -56.18 -19.36 -90.72
N ILE A 702 -55.52 -18.84 -89.68
CA ILE A 702 -55.30 -17.37 -89.55
C ILE A 702 -53.80 -17.07 -89.40
N PRO A 703 -53.15 -16.32 -90.31
CA PRO A 703 -51.72 -16.03 -90.24
C PRO A 703 -51.42 -14.86 -89.30
N TRP A 704 -50.38 -15.01 -88.46
CA TRP A 704 -49.80 -13.91 -87.68
C TRP A 704 -48.73 -13.17 -88.52
N ALA A 705 -48.82 -11.84 -88.59
CA ALA A 705 -47.82 -10.98 -89.21
C ALA A 705 -46.71 -10.67 -88.20
N ARG A 706 -45.45 -10.72 -88.66
CA ARG A 706 -44.23 -10.47 -87.86
C ARG A 706 -44.21 -9.11 -87.20
#